data_AF-A0AA41K4X5-F1
#
_entry.id   AF-A0AA41K4X5-F1
#
_cell.length_a   1.000
_cell.length_b   1.000
_cell.length_c   1.000
_cell.angle_alpha   90.00
_cell.angle_beta   90.00
_cell.angle_gamma   90.00
#
_symmetry.space_group_name_H-M   'P 1'
#
loop_
_entity.id
_entity.type
_entity.pdbx_description
1 polymer ?
#
loop_
_entity_poly.entity_id
_entity_poly.type
_entity_poly.pdbx_seq_one_letter_code
_entity_poly.pdbx_strand_id
1 'polypeptide(L)'
;MQKDFFKSPEQVREWNEAQVPLWFWNDRLKRDELVRQMSIMSEKGITCSAPHARSGFEGGYLDDAWMEHIKTVIEYKTRHSETMWLYDEFNWPAGIANGQVTRHEAFREKYLSIQMFHVGSGVRFRRQPEDICRTGKTAPDDPVRDREGRRSINNLFCYDAKTMEPLDIRQFQPDDKSGCLFNLSENDFEICRDRDTIVFEARIQTELYQGEGMLTPDYLNKEATEYFLETTYEAYYKRFPDAFGSVITASFNDETRFCHAFPWTDRLLELFEERFGYRLEERLPDLVLPGCEAGRTRCDYFQLISDLYREHYHRTIREWCEAHNIDYCPHLLGEETMAGQVRFSGDFMRQFREFGRPGVDHLGKGIGSLNIKFAASAAEVYGKSGLVCEAFAASGWELTFEEYIRMISWLYSQGVMTITNHGFFYSIRGFRKDDWPPSQFFQWQEWEHMDQANRMCRRIYGMTEDCRRKTDVLIYHPTESYWMHYIADQGFRHGYHMGPVIEDERAAAIDREEQCLLHKLQEKNRDFTMVPSDAAELFDVKDKMLVNRITGQSYQAFILPMCEVLPQEMARLLETFAGRGGRIAVVESVPAYGGNRKEDETVKRCVNHIMESSQTEFFEAMDGDQICKWLDQACPRTLKIVAGPAECRKNIRHYPDWISDPYIHTGEDMDGISWCLFEGNERKYYFINYTKEIQNLVVDVKAGKHPEIWDPFTGRIEPADVVSEAESEWGHGFRINMELPQGYGIFLVTSG
;
A
#
# COMPACT_ATOMS: atom_id res chain seq x y z
N MET A 1 -9.59 -16.14 -22.91
CA MET A 1 -9.08 -17.48 -22.48
C MET A 1 -9.56 -18.59 -23.41
N GLN A 2 -8.69 -19.54 -23.78
CA GLN A 2 -9.09 -20.73 -24.55
C GLN A 2 -9.68 -21.82 -23.63
N LYS A 3 -10.76 -22.49 -24.07
CA LYS A 3 -11.47 -23.51 -23.27
C LYS A 3 -10.61 -24.72 -22.93
N ASP A 4 -9.74 -25.14 -23.83
CA ASP A 4 -8.86 -26.30 -23.60
C ASP A 4 -7.81 -25.99 -22.53
N PHE A 5 -7.29 -24.76 -22.52
CA PHE A 5 -6.38 -24.31 -21.46
C PHE A 5 -7.08 -24.20 -20.11
N PHE A 6 -8.35 -23.78 -20.06
CA PHE A 6 -9.11 -23.79 -18.81
C PHE A 6 -9.29 -25.21 -18.24
N LYS A 7 -9.51 -26.20 -19.11
CA LYS A 7 -9.65 -27.60 -18.68
C LYS A 7 -8.31 -28.18 -18.19
N SER A 8 -7.20 -27.82 -18.84
CA SER A 8 -5.85 -28.28 -18.55
C SER A 8 -4.87 -27.12 -18.30
N PRO A 9 -5.06 -26.37 -17.20
CA PRO A 9 -4.26 -25.16 -16.92
C PRO A 9 -2.78 -25.46 -16.69
N GLU A 10 -2.43 -26.69 -16.31
CA GLU A 10 -1.05 -27.17 -16.12
C GLU A 10 -0.19 -27.13 -17.38
N GLN A 11 -0.81 -27.08 -18.56
CA GLN A 11 -0.11 -27.02 -19.84
C GLN A 11 0.36 -25.61 -20.22
N VAL A 12 -0.19 -24.58 -19.56
CA VAL A 12 0.06 -23.16 -19.89
C VAL A 12 1.12 -22.59 -18.96
N ARG A 13 2.35 -22.48 -19.46
CA ARG A 13 3.52 -22.11 -18.66
C ARG A 13 3.47 -20.66 -18.16
N GLU A 14 2.81 -19.80 -18.90
CA GLU A 14 2.61 -18.39 -18.59
C GLU A 14 1.85 -18.22 -17.25
N TRP A 15 1.07 -19.23 -16.84
CA TRP A 15 0.31 -19.22 -15.58
C TRP A 15 1.05 -19.89 -14.42
N ASN A 16 2.32 -20.25 -14.61
CA ASN A 16 3.14 -20.89 -13.56
C ASN A 16 3.30 -20.01 -12.32
N GLU A 17 3.18 -18.69 -12.48
CA GLU A 17 3.28 -17.71 -11.39
C GLU A 17 1.92 -17.31 -10.80
N ALA A 18 0.86 -18.11 -11.03
CA ALA A 18 -0.38 -17.96 -10.28
C ALA A 18 -0.15 -18.20 -8.76
N GLN A 19 0.84 -19.03 -8.42
CA GLN A 19 1.36 -19.17 -7.07
C GLN A 19 2.90 -19.11 -7.07
N VAL A 20 3.46 -18.33 -6.15
CA VAL A 20 4.91 -18.16 -5.95
C VAL A 20 5.21 -18.21 -4.44
N PRO A 21 5.20 -19.39 -3.80
CA PRO A 21 5.44 -19.49 -2.37
C PRO A 21 6.83 -18.98 -1.98
N LEU A 22 6.90 -18.31 -0.83
CA LEU A 22 8.18 -18.06 -0.16
C LEU A 22 8.72 -19.38 0.39
N TRP A 23 9.87 -19.81 -0.10
CA TRP A 23 10.51 -21.05 0.31
C TRP A 23 11.55 -20.78 1.38
N PHE A 24 11.14 -20.89 2.64
CA PHE A 24 11.94 -20.56 3.81
C PHE A 24 13.10 -21.53 3.97
N TRP A 25 14.30 -21.07 3.63
CA TRP A 25 15.57 -21.73 3.89
C TRP A 25 15.99 -21.46 5.32
N ASN A 26 15.34 -22.17 6.24
CA ASN A 26 15.41 -21.92 7.67
C ASN A 26 16.23 -22.96 8.44
N ASP A 27 17.05 -23.81 7.80
CA ASP A 27 17.86 -24.86 8.45
C ASP A 27 19.15 -25.08 7.66
N ARG A 28 19.96 -26.07 8.03
CA ARG A 28 21.10 -26.50 7.22
C ARG A 28 20.64 -27.12 5.90
N LEU A 29 20.95 -26.43 4.81
CA LEU A 29 20.58 -26.85 3.47
C LEU A 29 21.45 -28.01 2.98
N LYS A 30 20.82 -28.96 2.28
CA LYS A 30 21.48 -30.08 1.62
C LYS A 30 20.97 -30.15 0.18
N ARG A 31 21.90 -30.30 -0.78
CA ARG A 31 21.59 -30.35 -2.21
C ARG A 31 20.47 -31.34 -2.53
N ASP A 32 20.57 -32.58 -2.05
CA ASP A 32 19.58 -33.63 -2.32
C ASP A 32 18.19 -33.31 -1.74
N GLU A 33 18.14 -32.63 -0.59
CA GLU A 33 16.88 -32.21 0.02
C GLU A 33 16.25 -31.03 -0.75
N LEU A 34 17.05 -30.07 -1.21
CA LEU A 34 16.57 -28.99 -2.09
C LEU A 34 15.94 -29.57 -3.35
N VAL A 35 16.60 -30.54 -4.00
CA VAL A 35 16.09 -31.21 -5.19
C VAL A 35 14.81 -32.01 -4.90
N ARG A 36 14.75 -32.72 -3.77
CA ARG A 36 13.53 -33.45 -3.34
C ARG A 36 12.36 -32.50 -3.13
N GLN A 37 12.57 -31.38 -2.43
CA GLN A 37 11.53 -30.40 -2.16
C GLN A 37 11.03 -29.75 -3.46
N MET A 38 11.92 -29.35 -4.36
CA MET A 38 11.51 -28.84 -5.68
C MET A 38 10.71 -29.88 -6.49
N SER A 39 11.10 -31.16 -6.48
CA SER A 39 10.33 -32.24 -7.12
C SER A 39 8.89 -32.31 -6.59
N ILE A 40 8.72 -32.23 -5.28
CA ILE A 40 7.39 -32.28 -4.65
C ILE A 40 6.55 -31.04 -5.00
N MET A 41 7.18 -29.86 -5.10
CA MET A 41 6.51 -28.65 -5.60
C MET A 41 6.06 -28.84 -7.06
N SER A 42 6.96 -29.30 -7.94
CA SER A 42 6.70 -29.56 -9.36
C SER A 42 5.56 -30.58 -9.55
N GLU A 43 5.51 -31.64 -8.73
CA GLU A 43 4.44 -32.66 -8.75
C GLU A 43 3.05 -32.08 -8.47
N LYS A 44 2.96 -31.01 -7.66
CA LYS A 44 1.72 -30.26 -7.40
C LYS A 44 1.49 -29.10 -8.38
N GLY A 45 2.38 -28.95 -9.37
CA GLY A 45 2.34 -27.89 -10.38
C GLY A 45 2.80 -26.52 -9.88
N ILE A 46 3.40 -26.45 -8.69
CA ILE A 46 4.03 -25.23 -8.16
C ILE A 46 5.43 -25.15 -8.77
N THR A 47 5.55 -24.31 -9.78
CA THR A 47 6.73 -24.28 -10.67
C THR A 47 7.52 -22.98 -10.56
N CYS A 48 6.99 -21.98 -9.85
CA CYS A 48 7.75 -20.82 -9.38
C CYS A 48 7.82 -20.84 -7.84
N SER A 49 8.95 -20.43 -7.27
CA SER A 49 9.11 -20.25 -5.82
C SER A 49 10.23 -19.24 -5.54
N ALA A 50 10.20 -18.62 -4.35
CA ALA A 50 11.20 -17.64 -3.94
C ALA A 50 12.05 -18.19 -2.78
N PRO A 51 13.29 -18.66 -3.02
CA PRO A 51 14.21 -19.04 -1.95
C PRO A 51 14.44 -17.88 -0.98
N HIS A 52 14.06 -18.05 0.28
CA HIS A 52 14.03 -16.99 1.27
C HIS A 52 14.92 -17.36 2.46
N ALA A 53 15.95 -16.55 2.70
CA ALA A 53 16.80 -16.74 3.87
C ALA A 53 16.01 -16.37 5.14
N ARG A 54 15.87 -17.31 6.06
CA ARG A 54 14.98 -17.15 7.22
C ARG A 54 15.66 -17.59 8.52
N SER A 55 15.19 -17.04 9.63
CA SER A 55 15.65 -17.38 10.98
C SER A 55 15.78 -18.88 11.18
N GLY A 56 16.98 -19.31 11.58
CA GLY A 56 17.35 -20.72 11.72
C GLY A 56 18.22 -21.28 10.58
N PHE A 57 18.44 -20.52 9.50
CA PHE A 57 19.42 -20.84 8.47
C PHE A 57 20.81 -21.08 9.08
N GLU A 58 21.48 -22.16 8.67
CA GLU A 58 22.85 -22.46 9.08
C GLU A 58 23.82 -22.13 7.93
N GLY A 59 24.31 -20.88 7.88
CA GLY A 59 25.23 -20.37 6.85
C GLY A 59 25.27 -18.83 6.84
N GLY A 60 26.06 -18.24 5.95
CA GLY A 60 26.06 -16.79 5.72
C GLY A 60 25.11 -16.39 4.59
N TYR A 61 24.31 -15.35 4.79
CA TYR A 61 23.51 -14.77 3.70
C TYR A 61 24.43 -14.23 2.59
N LEU A 62 24.16 -14.61 1.35
CA LEU A 62 24.95 -14.25 0.15
C LEU A 62 26.41 -14.72 0.14
N ASP A 63 26.81 -15.62 1.03
CA ASP A 63 28.12 -16.27 0.99
C ASP A 63 28.23 -17.30 -0.15
N ASP A 64 29.41 -17.89 -0.33
CA ASP A 64 29.62 -18.87 -1.40
C ASP A 64 28.76 -20.13 -1.22
N ALA A 65 28.43 -20.53 0.01
CA ALA A 65 27.56 -21.68 0.27
C ALA A 65 26.11 -21.38 -0.12
N TRP A 66 25.60 -20.20 0.23
CA TRP A 66 24.31 -19.68 -0.24
C TRP A 66 24.23 -19.69 -1.77
N MET A 67 25.25 -19.17 -2.44
CA MET A 67 25.28 -19.08 -3.90
C MET A 67 25.34 -20.47 -4.56
N GLU A 68 26.00 -21.46 -3.97
CA GLU A 68 25.94 -22.85 -4.46
C GLU A 68 24.56 -23.49 -4.28
N HIS A 69 23.80 -23.12 -3.25
CA HIS A 69 22.40 -23.53 -3.10
C HIS A 69 21.51 -22.86 -4.16
N ILE A 70 21.67 -21.57 -4.42
CA ILE A 70 20.95 -20.85 -5.48
C ILE A 70 21.26 -21.46 -6.85
N LYS A 71 22.53 -21.76 -7.13
CA LYS A 71 22.94 -22.48 -8.35
C LYS A 71 22.23 -23.83 -8.50
N THR A 72 22.07 -24.58 -7.40
CA THR A 72 21.31 -25.84 -7.41
C THR A 72 19.86 -25.62 -7.84
N VAL A 73 19.21 -24.56 -7.34
CA VAL A 73 17.85 -24.17 -7.75
C VAL A 73 17.82 -23.82 -9.23
N ILE A 74 18.70 -22.92 -9.69
CA ILE A 74 18.76 -22.49 -11.09
C ILE A 74 18.98 -23.69 -12.03
N GLU A 75 19.91 -24.61 -11.70
CA GLU A 75 20.16 -25.82 -12.49
C GLU A 75 18.91 -26.72 -12.57
N TYR A 76 18.19 -26.90 -11.46
CA TYR A 76 16.94 -27.67 -11.45
C TYR A 76 15.87 -26.98 -12.30
N LYS A 77 15.63 -25.70 -12.05
CA LYS A 77 14.60 -24.91 -12.71
C LYS A 77 14.82 -24.83 -14.22
N THR A 78 16.07 -24.64 -14.66
CA THR A 78 16.46 -24.70 -16.09
C THR A 78 16.10 -26.04 -16.72
N ARG A 79 16.44 -27.17 -16.08
CA ARG A 79 16.16 -28.52 -16.62
C ARG A 79 14.68 -28.82 -16.75
N HIS A 80 13.85 -28.26 -15.86
CA HIS A 80 12.41 -28.52 -15.82
C HIS A 80 11.60 -27.43 -16.53
N SER A 81 12.25 -26.40 -17.10
CA SER A 81 11.59 -25.21 -17.68
C SER A 81 10.68 -24.50 -16.67
N GLU A 82 11.20 -24.29 -15.47
CA GLU A 82 10.55 -23.65 -14.35
C GLU A 82 11.25 -22.34 -14.00
N THR A 83 10.61 -21.50 -13.18
CA THR A 83 11.11 -20.18 -12.80
C THR A 83 11.29 -20.06 -11.28
N MET A 84 11.89 -18.96 -10.85
CA MET A 84 12.02 -18.56 -9.46
C MET A 84 12.02 -17.04 -9.35
N TRP A 85 11.67 -16.55 -8.18
CA TRP A 85 11.89 -15.15 -7.82
C TRP A 85 13.10 -15.02 -6.90
N LEU A 86 13.74 -13.86 -6.93
CA LEU A 86 14.73 -13.49 -5.91
C LEU A 86 13.99 -12.94 -4.70
N TYR A 87 14.32 -13.47 -3.52
CA TYR A 87 14.02 -12.79 -2.28
C TYR A 87 15.26 -12.01 -1.85
N ASP A 88 15.14 -10.70 -1.71
CA ASP A 88 16.28 -9.77 -1.66
C ASP A 88 16.80 -9.44 -0.25
N GLU A 89 16.34 -10.18 0.76
CA GLU A 89 16.68 -9.94 2.17
C GLU A 89 16.91 -11.24 2.99
N PHE A 90 17.54 -11.11 4.16
CA PHE A 90 17.52 -12.10 5.23
C PHE A 90 16.45 -11.75 6.27
N ASN A 91 15.48 -12.64 6.49
CA ASN A 91 14.23 -12.31 7.17
C ASN A 91 13.49 -11.22 6.39
N TRP A 92 13.23 -10.07 7.01
CA TRP A 92 12.48 -8.91 6.53
C TRP A 92 12.75 -7.76 7.52
N PRO A 93 12.49 -6.48 7.22
CA PRO A 93 12.08 -5.92 5.93
C PRO A 93 13.26 -5.73 4.98
N ALA A 94 12.97 -5.55 3.69
CA ALA A 94 13.98 -5.36 2.66
C ALA A 94 14.75 -4.04 2.77
N GLY A 95 15.88 -3.93 2.08
CA GLY A 95 16.73 -2.73 2.06
C GLY A 95 17.84 -2.72 3.11
N ILE A 96 17.96 -3.76 3.94
CA ILE A 96 18.92 -3.83 5.04
C ILE A 96 20.13 -4.72 4.69
N ALA A 97 19.92 -5.73 3.85
CA ALA A 97 20.87 -6.75 3.41
C ALA A 97 21.55 -7.46 4.58
N ASN A 98 20.78 -8.06 5.50
CA ASN A 98 21.26 -8.67 6.73
C ASN A 98 22.16 -7.73 7.55
N GLY A 99 21.77 -6.45 7.60
CA GLY A 99 22.44 -5.39 8.33
C GLY A 99 23.68 -4.81 7.63
N GLN A 100 23.99 -5.17 6.38
CA GLN A 100 25.14 -4.58 5.67
C GLN A 100 24.92 -3.10 5.36
N VAL A 101 23.71 -2.70 4.99
CA VAL A 101 23.38 -1.30 4.68
C VAL A 101 23.46 -0.47 5.97
N THR A 102 22.77 -0.90 7.01
CA THR A 102 22.65 -0.17 8.28
C THR A 102 23.90 -0.19 9.15
N ARG A 103 24.96 -0.93 8.78
CA ARG A 103 26.31 -0.76 9.35
C ARG A 103 26.88 0.62 9.08
N HIS A 104 26.51 1.23 7.97
CA HIS A 104 26.90 2.60 7.64
C HIS A 104 25.92 3.56 8.28
N GLU A 105 26.38 4.33 9.26
CA GLU A 105 25.52 5.29 9.97
C GLU A 105 24.80 6.27 9.04
N ALA A 106 25.44 6.67 7.95
CA ALA A 106 24.87 7.55 6.95
C ALA A 106 23.68 6.95 6.17
N PHE A 107 23.52 5.63 6.18
CA PHE A 107 22.47 4.89 5.47
C PHE A 107 21.37 4.36 6.40
N ARG A 108 21.43 4.67 7.70
CA ARG A 108 20.35 4.37 8.65
C ARG A 108 19.29 5.45 8.61
N GLU A 109 18.04 5.07 8.80
CA GLU A 109 16.94 6.02 8.96
C GLU A 109 17.30 7.06 10.03
N LYS A 110 17.31 8.32 9.63
CA LYS A 110 17.36 9.45 10.55
C LYS A 110 15.93 9.89 10.82
N TYR A 111 15.71 10.52 11.95
CA TYR A 111 14.37 11.00 12.29
C TYR A 111 14.41 12.29 13.10
N LEU A 112 13.38 13.11 12.91
CA LEU A 112 13.13 14.29 13.68
C LEU A 112 12.33 13.93 14.94
N SER A 113 12.82 14.37 16.09
CA SER A 113 12.06 14.39 17.34
C SER A 113 11.83 15.82 17.79
N ILE A 114 10.62 16.12 18.24
CA ILE A 114 10.22 17.43 18.78
C ILE A 114 9.68 17.20 20.19
N GLN A 115 10.42 17.71 21.19
CA GLN A 115 10.01 17.67 22.59
C GLN A 115 9.33 18.97 22.98
N MET A 116 8.19 18.88 23.66
CA MET A 116 7.46 20.04 24.18
C MET A 116 7.70 20.21 25.68
N PHE A 117 8.07 21.41 26.11
CA PHE A 117 8.22 21.79 27.50
C PHE A 117 7.24 22.91 27.86
N HIS A 118 6.46 22.69 28.93
CA HIS A 118 5.65 23.74 29.54
C HIS A 118 6.45 24.46 30.63
N VAL A 119 6.80 25.73 30.40
CA VAL A 119 7.56 26.57 31.31
C VAL A 119 6.60 27.52 32.01
N GLY A 120 6.38 27.31 33.32
CA GLY A 120 5.50 28.15 34.11
C GLY A 120 6.04 29.58 34.30
N SER A 121 5.14 30.52 34.55
CA SER A 121 5.48 31.91 34.90
C SER A 121 6.49 31.98 36.04
N GLY A 122 7.53 32.80 35.86
CA GLY A 122 8.63 33.00 36.81
C GLY A 122 9.63 31.85 36.89
N VAL A 123 9.42 30.74 36.15
CA VAL A 123 10.35 29.62 36.09
C VAL A 123 11.46 29.93 35.09
N ARG A 124 12.72 29.75 35.50
CA ARG A 124 13.86 29.79 34.59
C ARG A 124 13.97 28.46 33.87
N PHE A 125 13.93 28.49 32.55
CA PHE A 125 14.18 27.33 31.70
C PHE A 125 15.45 27.57 30.89
N ARG A 126 16.31 26.55 30.80
CA ARG A 126 17.62 26.61 30.16
C ARG A 126 17.82 25.42 29.25
N ARG A 127 18.33 25.66 28.04
CA ARG A 127 18.72 24.62 27.08
C ARG A 127 20.00 25.01 26.35
N GLN A 128 20.68 24.03 25.80
CA GLN A 128 21.78 24.24 24.88
C GLN A 128 21.23 24.22 23.45
N PRO A 129 21.29 25.33 22.69
CA PRO A 129 20.95 25.33 21.28
C PRO A 129 21.86 24.39 20.49
N GLU A 130 21.25 23.70 19.54
CA GLU A 130 21.94 22.88 18.53
C GLU A 130 21.59 23.42 17.15
N ASP A 131 22.51 23.27 16.21
CA ASP A 131 22.25 23.60 14.82
C ASP A 131 21.73 22.35 14.11
N ILE A 132 20.46 22.40 13.70
CA ILE A 132 19.80 21.29 13.02
C ILE A 132 20.34 21.07 11.60
N CYS A 133 21.06 22.04 11.03
CA CYS A 133 21.66 21.99 9.70
C CYS A 133 23.00 21.22 9.64
N ARG A 134 23.46 20.60 10.73
CA ARG A 134 24.83 20.04 10.84
C ARG A 134 25.06 18.64 10.26
N THR A 135 24.12 18.06 9.53
CA THR A 135 24.31 16.71 8.97
C THR A 135 24.66 16.78 7.47
N GLY A 136 25.93 16.52 7.14
CA GLY A 136 26.39 16.34 5.76
C GLY A 136 27.36 17.43 5.25
N LYS A 137 28.33 17.04 4.44
CA LYS A 137 29.54 17.82 4.10
C LYS A 137 29.26 19.04 3.20
N THR A 138 28.95 20.19 3.80
CA THR A 138 29.44 21.52 3.42
C THR A 138 29.01 22.48 4.52
N ALA A 139 29.79 22.55 5.60
CA ALA A 139 29.60 23.62 6.57
C ALA A 139 29.84 24.97 5.86
N PRO A 140 28.92 25.96 5.94
CA PRO A 140 29.26 27.32 5.56
C PRO A 140 30.45 27.80 6.41
N ASP A 141 31.25 28.73 5.87
CA ASP A 141 32.48 29.27 6.48
C ASP A 141 32.28 29.89 7.89
N ASP A 142 31.05 29.98 8.40
CA ASP A 142 30.71 30.40 9.77
C ASP A 142 29.70 29.42 10.42
N PRO A 143 30.10 28.64 11.45
CA PRO A 143 29.32 27.54 12.04
C PRO A 143 28.17 27.98 12.96
N VAL A 144 27.79 29.26 12.90
CA VAL A 144 26.89 29.91 13.85
C VAL A 144 25.90 30.85 13.14
N ARG A 145 26.13 31.27 11.89
CA ARG A 145 25.38 32.39 11.28
C ARG A 145 24.48 32.00 10.10
N ASP A 146 23.28 32.57 10.03
CA ASP A 146 22.37 32.49 8.88
C ASP A 146 22.93 33.23 7.64
N ARG A 147 22.23 33.15 6.49
CA ARG A 147 22.64 33.85 5.24
C ARG A 147 22.72 35.38 5.38
N GLU A 148 22.16 35.93 6.45
CA GLU A 148 22.16 37.36 6.81
C GLU A 148 23.22 37.68 7.89
N GLY A 149 24.01 36.70 8.30
CA GLY A 149 25.10 36.85 9.26
C GLY A 149 24.69 36.82 10.74
N ARG A 150 23.52 36.26 11.11
CA ARG A 150 23.00 36.25 12.50
C ARG A 150 23.09 34.86 13.15
N ARG A 151 23.35 34.80 14.46
CA ARG A 151 23.46 33.55 15.24
C ARG A 151 22.16 32.72 15.17
N SER A 152 22.15 31.63 14.41
CA SER A 152 20.97 30.78 14.18
C SER A 152 20.76 29.81 15.34
N ILE A 153 19.60 29.87 16.00
CA ILE A 153 19.13 28.81 16.90
C ILE A 153 18.00 28.11 16.16
N ASN A 154 18.32 27.02 15.46
CA ASN A 154 17.40 26.36 14.52
C ASN A 154 16.60 25.22 15.15
N ASN A 155 16.82 24.94 16.43
CA ASN A 155 16.28 23.77 17.10
C ASN A 155 15.38 24.11 18.30
N LEU A 156 15.26 25.38 18.71
CA LEU A 156 14.40 25.82 19.80
C LEU A 156 13.34 26.80 19.30
N PHE A 157 12.10 26.59 19.70
CA PHE A 157 10.97 27.45 19.31
C PHE A 157 10.15 27.78 20.56
N CYS A 158 9.80 29.05 20.74
CA CYS A 158 9.08 29.50 21.92
C CYS A 158 7.74 30.10 21.55
N TYR A 159 6.71 29.77 22.32
CA TYR A 159 5.34 30.25 22.13
C TYR A 159 4.78 30.75 23.46
N ASP A 160 3.98 31.80 23.41
CA ASP A 160 3.16 32.20 24.56
C ASP A 160 2.12 31.10 24.82
N ALA A 161 2.11 30.50 26.02
CA ALA A 161 1.32 29.29 26.28
C ALA A 161 -0.20 29.51 26.20
N LYS A 162 -0.65 30.76 26.32
CA LYS A 162 -2.08 31.10 26.27
C LYS A 162 -2.54 31.39 24.85
N THR A 163 -1.74 32.13 24.10
CA THR A 163 -2.12 32.63 22.76
C THR A 163 -1.59 31.76 21.63
N MET A 164 -0.60 30.91 21.90
CA MET A 164 0.18 30.18 20.90
C MET A 164 0.84 31.10 19.86
N GLU A 165 1.05 32.38 20.19
CA GLU A 165 1.83 33.28 19.34
C GLU A 165 3.32 32.96 19.47
N PRO A 166 4.06 32.83 18.35
CA PRO A 166 5.48 32.57 18.37
C PRO A 166 6.25 33.76 18.96
N LEU A 167 7.30 33.47 19.72
CA LEU A 167 8.18 34.44 20.35
C LEU A 167 9.52 34.47 19.62
N ASP A 168 10.06 35.66 19.38
CA ASP A 168 11.42 35.79 18.84
C ASP A 168 12.44 35.28 19.85
N ILE A 169 13.03 34.13 19.58
CA ILE A 169 13.99 33.48 20.49
C ILE A 169 15.29 34.27 20.65
N ARG A 170 15.62 35.15 19.70
CA ARG A 170 16.87 35.93 19.71
C ARG A 170 16.89 36.91 20.88
N GLN A 171 15.73 37.31 21.39
CA GLN A 171 15.62 38.17 22.58
C GLN A 171 16.04 37.45 23.88
N PHE A 172 16.13 36.12 23.85
CA PHE A 172 16.48 35.27 24.99
C PHE A 172 17.92 34.73 24.90
N GLN A 173 18.70 35.19 23.92
CA GLN A 173 20.15 34.98 23.87
C GLN A 173 20.86 36.01 24.77
N PRO A 174 21.96 35.64 25.44
CA PRO A 174 22.78 36.61 26.15
C PRO A 174 23.37 37.65 25.18
N ASP A 175 23.17 38.93 25.50
CA ASP A 175 23.64 40.11 24.76
C ASP A 175 25.18 40.08 24.64
N ASP A 176 25.75 39.80 23.46
CA ASP A 176 27.19 39.56 23.24
C ASP A 176 28.06 40.83 23.17
N LYS A 177 27.62 41.94 23.80
CA LYS A 177 28.31 43.25 23.78
C LYS A 177 29.74 43.27 24.33
N SER A 178 30.35 42.12 24.64
CA SER A 178 31.65 42.00 25.30
C SER A 178 32.82 41.69 24.36
N GLY A 179 32.61 41.27 23.11
CA GLY A 179 33.72 41.00 22.18
C GLY A 179 34.77 39.99 22.70
N CYS A 180 34.42 39.14 23.65
CA CYS A 180 35.30 38.12 24.21
C CYS A 180 34.79 36.72 23.87
N LEU A 181 35.64 35.94 23.19
CA LEU A 181 35.57 34.49 23.14
C LEU A 181 35.69 33.92 24.58
N PHE A 182 34.85 32.92 24.86
CA PHE A 182 34.81 32.03 26.03
C PHE A 182 33.91 32.41 27.21
N ASN A 183 32.77 31.72 27.30
CA ASN A 183 32.39 31.06 28.55
C ASN A 183 31.82 29.67 28.25
N LEU A 184 32.39 28.63 28.85
CA LEU A 184 32.36 27.24 28.40
C LEU A 184 31.50 26.34 29.32
N SER A 185 30.50 26.86 30.05
CA SER A 185 29.88 26.04 31.12
C SER A 185 28.39 26.07 31.44
N GLU A 186 27.50 26.98 30.99
CA GLU A 186 26.08 26.86 31.38
C GLU A 186 25.09 27.45 30.33
N ASN A 187 24.45 26.59 29.53
CA ASN A 187 23.23 26.83 28.72
C ASN A 187 23.09 28.19 27.97
N ASP A 188 23.41 28.21 26.68
CA ASP A 188 23.36 29.40 25.82
C ASP A 188 21.95 29.97 25.55
N PHE A 189 20.88 29.24 25.87
CA PHE A 189 19.50 29.73 25.82
C PHE A 189 18.86 29.70 27.22
N GLU A 190 18.38 30.86 27.70
CA GLU A 190 17.63 31.00 28.95
C GLU A 190 16.35 31.82 28.73
N ILE A 191 15.21 31.27 29.16
CA ILE A 191 13.93 31.99 29.18
C ILE A 191 13.33 32.02 30.58
N CYS A 192 12.87 33.20 30.98
CA CYS A 192 12.17 33.45 32.24
C CYS A 192 11.18 34.59 32.01
N ARG A 193 9.89 34.27 31.91
CA ARG A 193 8.83 35.25 31.62
C ARG A 193 7.84 35.33 32.78
N ASP A 194 7.12 36.44 32.85
CA ASP A 194 6.01 36.67 33.80
C ASP A 194 4.72 35.90 33.44
N ARG A 195 4.80 35.06 32.41
CA ARG A 195 3.70 34.28 31.86
C ARG A 195 4.19 32.93 31.39
N ASP A 196 3.27 31.97 31.33
CA ASP A 196 3.55 30.61 30.88
C ASP A 196 4.01 30.61 29.42
N THR A 197 4.98 29.77 29.13
CA THR A 197 5.62 29.67 27.81
C THR A 197 5.76 28.20 27.44
N ILE A 198 5.47 27.88 26.17
CA ILE A 198 5.74 26.55 25.61
C ILE A 198 7.05 26.65 24.83
N VAL A 199 7.97 25.72 25.10
CA VAL A 199 9.24 25.61 24.36
C VAL A 199 9.26 24.28 23.64
N PHE A 200 9.43 24.31 22.32
CA PHE A 200 9.70 23.12 21.51
C PHE A 200 11.20 23.00 21.27
N GLU A 201 11.72 21.78 21.41
CA GLU A 201 13.09 21.41 21.09
C GLU A 201 13.09 20.34 20.02
N ALA A 202 13.54 20.70 18.82
CA ALA A 202 13.72 19.80 17.69
C ALA A 202 15.12 19.18 17.71
N ARG A 203 15.25 17.89 17.39
CA ARG A 203 16.54 17.20 17.25
C ARG A 203 16.45 16.16 16.14
N ILE A 204 17.48 16.10 15.30
CA ILE A 204 17.65 14.99 14.36
C ILE A 204 18.45 13.91 15.06
N GLN A 205 17.93 12.68 15.02
CA GLN A 205 18.51 11.53 15.67
C GLN A 205 18.71 10.39 14.68
N THR A 206 19.55 9.44 15.06
CA THR A 206 19.80 8.22 14.31
C THR A 206 20.08 7.11 15.33
N GLU A 207 19.46 5.96 15.12
CA GLU A 207 19.62 4.83 16.04
C GLU A 207 21.05 4.27 16.05
N LEU A 208 21.50 3.77 17.20
CA LEU A 208 22.76 3.03 17.30
C LEU A 208 22.66 1.67 16.60
N TYR A 209 23.79 1.14 16.13
CA TYR A 209 23.81 -0.11 15.37
C TYR A 209 23.47 -1.29 16.29
N GLN A 210 22.49 -2.13 15.90
CA GLN A 210 22.03 -3.25 16.72
C GLN A 210 22.32 -4.65 16.13
N GLY A 211 22.93 -4.75 14.94
CA GLY A 211 23.16 -6.05 14.28
C GLY A 211 21.89 -6.68 13.68
N GLU A 212 22.07 -7.76 12.90
CA GLU A 212 21.01 -8.67 12.43
C GLU A 212 19.77 -8.05 11.76
N GLY A 213 19.91 -6.88 11.14
CA GLY A 213 18.82 -6.24 10.41
C GLY A 213 17.71 -5.65 11.28
N MET A 214 17.96 -5.39 12.56
CA MET A 214 16.98 -4.80 13.48
C MET A 214 16.71 -3.28 13.27
N LEU A 215 17.31 -2.68 12.24
CA LEU A 215 17.25 -1.25 11.97
C LEU A 215 16.78 -0.99 10.56
N THR A 216 16.09 0.12 10.40
CA THR A 216 15.56 0.59 9.12
C THR A 216 16.63 1.41 8.37
N PRO A 217 16.81 1.17 7.06
CA PRO A 217 17.68 2.00 6.24
C PRO A 217 17.01 3.35 5.96
N ASP A 218 17.79 4.35 5.57
CA ASP A 218 17.24 5.61 5.08
C ASP A 218 16.72 5.43 3.65
N TYR A 219 15.44 5.07 3.52
CA TYR A 219 14.79 4.93 2.21
C TYR A 219 14.66 6.25 1.45
N LEU A 220 14.85 7.40 2.10
CA LEU A 220 14.88 8.72 1.47
C LEU A 220 16.27 9.04 0.91
N ASN A 221 17.28 8.18 1.15
CA ASN A 221 18.65 8.35 0.68
C ASN A 221 18.91 7.42 -0.51
N LYS A 222 19.17 8.02 -1.67
CA LYS A 222 19.43 7.25 -2.90
C LYS A 222 20.70 6.42 -2.80
N GLU A 223 21.76 6.97 -2.22
CA GLU A 223 23.03 6.28 -2.03
C GLU A 223 22.91 5.04 -1.14
N ALA A 224 22.02 5.07 -0.14
CA ALA A 224 21.71 3.90 0.68
C ALA A 224 21.06 2.78 -0.16
N THR A 225 20.15 3.14 -1.06
CA THR A 225 19.49 2.21 -1.99
C THR A 225 20.46 1.63 -3.02
N GLU A 226 21.34 2.46 -3.58
CA GLU A 226 22.37 2.01 -4.52
C GLU A 226 23.33 1.01 -3.84
N TYR A 227 23.68 1.23 -2.57
CA TYR A 227 24.47 0.30 -1.79
C TYR A 227 23.72 -1.01 -1.47
N PHE A 228 22.40 -0.95 -1.24
CA PHE A 228 21.57 -2.15 -1.14
C PHE A 228 21.64 -2.98 -2.43
N LEU A 229 21.42 -2.36 -3.60
CA LEU A 229 21.54 -3.03 -4.90
C LEU A 229 22.93 -3.65 -5.11
N GLU A 230 24.01 -2.92 -4.77
CA GLU A 230 25.39 -3.41 -4.89
C GLU A 230 25.64 -4.67 -4.04
N THR A 231 25.08 -4.71 -2.83
CA THR A 231 25.34 -5.78 -1.87
C THR A 231 24.44 -7.00 -2.05
N THR A 232 23.24 -6.85 -2.64
CA THR A 232 22.28 -7.94 -2.84
C THR A 232 22.09 -8.30 -4.32
N TYR A 233 21.38 -7.49 -5.09
CA TYR A 233 21.00 -7.73 -6.49
C TYR A 233 22.22 -8.00 -7.39
N GLU A 234 23.23 -7.15 -7.31
CA GLU A 234 24.50 -7.31 -8.04
C GLU A 234 25.25 -8.58 -7.63
N ALA A 235 25.12 -9.02 -6.37
CA ALA A 235 25.78 -10.24 -5.91
C ALA A 235 25.21 -11.50 -6.60
N TYR A 236 23.90 -11.50 -6.90
CA TYR A 236 23.26 -12.55 -7.71
C TYR A 236 23.62 -12.40 -9.18
N TYR A 237 23.48 -11.21 -9.76
CA TYR A 237 23.69 -10.98 -11.19
C TYR A 237 25.11 -11.30 -11.64
N LYS A 238 26.13 -10.91 -10.87
CA LYS A 238 27.54 -11.22 -11.17
C LYS A 238 27.84 -12.72 -11.28
N ARG A 239 27.07 -13.56 -10.60
CA ARG A 239 27.28 -15.02 -10.54
C ARG A 239 26.39 -15.78 -11.53
N PHE A 240 25.19 -15.27 -11.80
CA PHE A 240 24.19 -15.96 -12.61
C PHE A 240 23.55 -15.06 -13.69
N PRO A 241 24.32 -14.33 -14.50
CA PRO A 241 23.75 -13.34 -15.43
C PRO A 241 22.80 -13.98 -16.46
N ASP A 242 23.11 -15.19 -16.93
CA ASP A 242 22.31 -15.92 -17.92
C ASP A 242 20.95 -16.41 -17.37
N ALA A 243 20.77 -16.44 -16.05
CA ALA A 243 19.54 -16.87 -15.41
C ALA A 243 18.49 -15.75 -15.33
N PHE A 244 18.90 -14.47 -15.42
CA PHE A 244 17.99 -13.33 -15.34
C PHE A 244 17.15 -13.19 -16.61
N GLY A 245 15.84 -12.98 -16.43
CA GLY A 245 14.84 -12.93 -17.50
C GLY A 245 14.49 -14.30 -18.12
N SER A 246 15.12 -15.38 -17.64
CA SER A 246 14.84 -16.75 -18.11
C SER A 246 14.33 -17.64 -16.98
N VAL A 247 15.14 -17.83 -15.94
CA VAL A 247 14.80 -18.62 -14.74
C VAL A 247 14.43 -17.70 -13.60
N ILE A 248 15.21 -16.65 -13.38
CA ILE A 248 14.91 -15.59 -12.42
C ILE A 248 14.03 -14.57 -13.16
N THR A 249 12.77 -14.44 -12.76
CA THR A 249 11.78 -13.61 -13.47
C THR A 249 11.37 -12.35 -12.71
N ALA A 250 11.53 -12.34 -11.38
CA ALA A 250 11.19 -11.18 -10.56
C ALA A 250 12.03 -11.13 -9.27
N SER A 251 12.02 -9.99 -8.60
CA SER A 251 12.45 -9.84 -7.22
C SER A 251 11.27 -9.48 -6.31
N PHE A 252 11.22 -10.10 -5.13
CA PHE A 252 10.28 -9.81 -4.05
C PHE A 252 10.97 -8.91 -3.03
N ASN A 253 10.37 -7.74 -2.75
CA ASN A 253 10.91 -6.72 -1.85
C ASN A 253 9.90 -6.48 -0.71
N ASP A 254 10.28 -6.89 0.49
CA ASP A 254 9.36 -7.20 1.58
C ASP A 254 9.19 -6.04 2.58
N GLU A 255 7.93 -5.69 2.89
CA GLU A 255 7.45 -4.77 3.94
C GLU A 255 8.29 -3.50 4.22
N THR A 256 8.72 -2.79 3.18
CA THR A 256 9.51 -1.57 3.36
C THR A 256 8.67 -0.45 3.98
N ARG A 257 9.25 0.34 4.90
CA ARG A 257 8.49 1.23 5.82
C ARG A 257 9.33 2.30 6.53
N PHE A 258 8.70 3.40 6.92
CA PHE A 258 9.27 4.33 7.91
C PHE A 258 9.08 3.80 9.33
N CYS A 259 10.15 3.77 10.11
CA CYS A 259 10.07 3.33 11.50
C CYS A 259 9.91 4.47 12.49
N HIS A 260 10.06 5.73 12.09
CA HIS A 260 9.81 6.86 12.98
C HIS A 260 8.73 7.79 12.42
N ALA A 261 8.06 8.54 13.30
CA ALA A 261 6.97 9.46 12.94
C ALA A 261 7.36 10.50 11.88
N PHE A 262 8.59 11.00 11.98
CA PHE A 262 9.12 12.02 11.08
C PHE A 262 10.48 11.55 10.52
N PRO A 263 10.47 10.70 9.48
CA PRO A 263 11.70 10.21 8.85
C PRO A 263 12.45 11.36 8.17
N TRP A 264 13.77 11.33 8.22
CA TRP A 264 14.63 12.43 7.85
C TRP A 264 15.81 11.96 7.00
N THR A 265 16.29 12.85 6.12
CA THR A 265 17.54 12.64 5.38
C THR A 265 18.34 13.95 5.29
N ASP A 266 19.64 13.87 5.02
CA ASP A 266 20.57 15.01 5.13
C ASP A 266 20.18 16.19 4.23
N ARG A 267 19.63 15.90 3.05
CA ARG A 267 19.23 16.93 2.08
C ARG A 267 17.79 17.41 2.23
N LEU A 268 17.06 16.95 3.24
CA LEU A 268 15.62 17.21 3.37
C LEU A 268 15.30 18.71 3.39
N LEU A 269 16.03 19.53 4.16
CA LEU A 269 15.78 20.97 4.24
C LEU A 269 16.01 21.70 2.91
N GLU A 270 17.09 21.35 2.20
CA GLU A 270 17.43 21.90 0.89
C GLU A 270 16.31 21.59 -0.12
N LEU A 271 15.95 20.31 -0.23
CA LEU A 271 14.92 19.82 -1.15
C LEU A 271 13.54 20.41 -0.81
N PHE A 272 13.25 20.62 0.47
CA PHE A 272 12.02 21.25 0.93
C PHE A 272 11.95 22.73 0.51
N GLU A 273 12.99 23.51 0.77
CA GLU A 273 13.04 24.94 0.40
C GLU A 273 12.94 25.10 -1.12
N GLU A 274 13.64 24.27 -1.90
CA GLU A 274 13.57 24.26 -3.36
C GLU A 274 12.15 24.00 -3.87
N ARG A 275 11.42 23.08 -3.24
CA ARG A 275 10.09 22.67 -3.71
C ARG A 275 8.98 23.61 -3.30
N PHE A 276 8.96 24.02 -2.02
CA PHE A 276 7.83 24.77 -1.47
C PHE A 276 8.11 26.28 -1.36
N GLY A 277 9.38 26.68 -1.39
CA GLY A 277 9.80 28.09 -1.38
C GLY A 277 9.80 28.74 0.00
N TYR A 278 9.88 27.94 1.07
CA TYR A 278 10.09 28.41 2.43
C TYR A 278 10.93 27.39 3.23
N ARG A 279 11.50 27.86 4.35
CA ARG A 279 12.43 27.08 5.17
C ARG A 279 11.66 26.24 6.21
N LEU A 280 11.76 24.92 6.12
CA LEU A 280 11.10 24.01 7.07
C LEU A 280 11.67 24.15 8.48
N GLU A 281 12.97 24.42 8.61
CA GLU A 281 13.63 24.58 9.90
C GLU A 281 13.11 25.78 10.72
N GLU A 282 12.38 26.72 10.10
CA GLU A 282 11.70 27.82 10.79
C GLU A 282 10.31 27.42 11.33
N ARG A 283 9.81 26.25 10.93
CA ARG A 283 8.41 25.81 11.15
C ARG A 283 8.32 24.39 11.71
N LEU A 284 9.40 23.80 12.23
CA LEU A 284 9.38 22.42 12.75
C LEU A 284 8.26 22.14 13.77
N PRO A 285 7.89 23.05 14.70
CA PRO A 285 6.76 22.80 15.61
C PRO A 285 5.43 22.56 14.89
N ASP A 286 5.25 23.04 13.67
CA ASP A 286 4.04 22.79 12.87
C ASP A 286 3.79 21.30 12.63
N LEU A 287 4.82 20.45 12.69
CA LEU A 287 4.65 19.00 12.50
C LEU A 287 3.91 18.34 13.67
N VAL A 288 3.84 19.00 14.83
CA VAL A 288 3.20 18.47 16.05
C VAL A 288 2.10 19.38 16.62
N LEU A 289 1.89 20.55 16.03
CA LEU A 289 0.86 21.50 16.46
C LEU A 289 -0.46 21.27 15.71
N PRO A 290 -1.62 21.36 16.38
CA PRO A 290 -2.90 21.27 15.69
C PRO A 290 -3.20 22.52 14.85
N GLY A 291 -4.23 22.42 14.01
CA GLY A 291 -4.78 23.55 13.27
C GLY A 291 -4.29 23.67 11.84
N CYS A 292 -5.03 24.45 11.05
CA CYS A 292 -4.87 24.51 9.60
C CYS A 292 -3.48 24.97 9.17
N GLU A 293 -2.93 26.04 9.75
CA GLU A 293 -1.62 26.56 9.30
C GLU A 293 -0.50 25.53 9.46
N ALA A 294 -0.46 24.86 10.62
CA ALA A 294 0.46 23.79 10.91
C ALA A 294 0.19 22.55 10.04
N GLY A 295 -1.09 22.22 9.82
CA GLY A 295 -1.54 21.16 8.92
C GLY A 295 -1.06 21.34 7.49
N ARG A 296 -1.07 22.57 6.97
CA ARG A 296 -0.54 22.87 5.63
C ARG A 296 0.97 22.61 5.54
N THR A 297 1.73 22.87 6.61
CA THR A 297 3.15 22.51 6.67
C THR A 297 3.36 20.99 6.72
N ARG A 298 2.50 20.25 7.45
CA ARG A 298 2.49 18.78 7.42
C ARG A 298 2.21 18.22 6.03
N CYS A 299 1.23 18.76 5.30
CA CYS A 299 0.98 18.34 3.92
C CYS A 299 2.24 18.47 3.05
N ASP A 300 2.93 19.62 3.10
CA ASP A 300 4.16 19.86 2.34
C ASP A 300 5.27 18.85 2.76
N TYR A 301 5.39 18.57 4.06
CA TYR A 301 6.37 17.60 4.60
C TYR A 301 6.11 16.17 4.13
N PHE A 302 4.88 15.66 4.34
CA PHE A 302 4.50 14.31 3.93
C PHE A 302 4.61 14.15 2.41
N GLN A 303 4.23 15.17 1.64
CA GLN A 303 4.39 15.16 0.20
C GLN A 303 5.86 14.97 -0.22
N LEU A 304 6.81 15.65 0.44
CA LEU A 304 8.22 15.51 0.13
C LEU A 304 8.75 14.12 0.46
N ILE A 305 8.54 13.63 1.69
CA ILE A 305 9.10 12.32 2.11
C ILE A 305 8.50 11.17 1.28
N SER A 306 7.22 11.25 0.91
CA SER A 306 6.59 10.24 0.05
C SER A 306 7.15 10.24 -1.37
N ASP A 307 7.51 11.41 -1.90
CA ASP A 307 8.19 11.49 -3.20
C ASP A 307 9.64 11.00 -3.11
N LEU A 308 10.39 11.38 -2.09
CA LEU A 308 11.76 10.88 -1.93
C LEU A 308 11.78 9.37 -1.76
N TYR A 309 10.88 8.79 -0.97
CA TYR A 309 10.77 7.34 -0.82
C TYR A 309 10.48 6.64 -2.16
N ARG A 310 9.48 7.13 -2.89
CA ARG A 310 9.12 6.64 -4.22
C ARG A 310 10.29 6.69 -5.20
N GLU A 311 10.99 7.83 -5.25
CA GLU A 311 11.99 8.12 -6.28
C GLU A 311 13.39 7.62 -5.96
N HIS A 312 13.79 7.62 -4.69
CA HIS A 312 15.13 7.22 -4.28
C HIS A 312 15.22 5.73 -3.99
N TYR A 313 14.15 5.12 -3.44
CA TYR A 313 14.12 3.70 -3.19
C TYR A 313 13.48 2.92 -4.34
N HIS A 314 12.16 3.04 -4.51
CA HIS A 314 11.40 2.17 -5.42
C HIS A 314 11.76 2.35 -6.90
N ARG A 315 11.87 3.59 -7.39
CA ARG A 315 12.29 3.87 -8.77
C ARG A 315 13.69 3.31 -9.05
N THR A 316 14.65 3.53 -8.14
CA THR A 316 16.03 3.08 -8.30
C THR A 316 16.10 1.56 -8.44
N ILE A 317 15.37 0.80 -7.61
CA ILE A 317 15.32 -0.67 -7.71
C ILE A 317 14.57 -1.11 -8.96
N ARG A 318 13.42 -0.49 -9.29
CA ARG A 318 12.68 -0.80 -10.52
C ARG A 318 13.55 -0.65 -11.76
N GLU A 319 14.24 0.47 -11.91
CA GLU A 319 15.12 0.73 -13.06
C GLU A 319 16.24 -0.31 -13.16
N TRP A 320 16.78 -0.76 -12.02
CA TRP A 320 17.74 -1.87 -12.01
C TRP A 320 17.07 -3.17 -12.48
N CYS A 321 15.91 -3.55 -11.96
CA CYS A 321 15.20 -4.77 -12.36
C CYS A 321 14.85 -4.79 -13.86
N GLU A 322 14.32 -3.67 -14.38
CA GLU A 322 14.00 -3.50 -15.80
C GLU A 322 15.24 -3.65 -16.68
N ALA A 323 16.39 -3.07 -16.29
CA ALA A 323 17.66 -3.22 -17.01
C ALA A 323 18.17 -4.66 -17.05
N HIS A 324 17.71 -5.51 -16.14
CA HIS A 324 18.08 -6.93 -16.03
C HIS A 324 16.96 -7.89 -16.46
N ASN A 325 15.89 -7.37 -17.10
CA ASN A 325 14.74 -8.13 -17.61
C ASN A 325 14.00 -8.96 -16.54
N ILE A 326 13.89 -8.43 -15.32
CA ILE A 326 13.07 -9.04 -14.25
C ILE A 326 12.06 -8.02 -13.72
N ASP A 327 10.95 -8.50 -13.17
CA ASP A 327 9.96 -7.65 -12.52
C ASP A 327 10.41 -7.23 -11.12
N TYR A 328 10.08 -5.99 -10.72
CA TYR A 328 10.20 -5.53 -9.34
C TYR A 328 8.87 -5.69 -8.61
N CYS A 329 8.82 -6.54 -7.58
CA CYS A 329 7.61 -6.87 -6.82
C CYS A 329 7.71 -6.46 -5.34
N PRO A 330 7.53 -5.16 -5.02
CA PRO A 330 7.50 -4.71 -3.62
C PRO A 330 6.10 -4.75 -3.01
N HIS A 331 6.04 -4.89 -1.68
CA HIS A 331 4.90 -4.45 -0.87
C HIS A 331 5.39 -3.63 0.33
N LEU A 332 4.45 -2.93 0.96
CA LEU A 332 4.72 -1.99 2.05
C LEU A 332 4.11 -2.54 3.35
N LEU A 333 4.40 -1.91 4.47
CA LEU A 333 3.73 -2.22 5.74
C LEU A 333 2.52 -1.30 5.97
N GLY A 334 1.44 -1.85 6.53
CA GLY A 334 0.34 -1.11 7.14
C GLY A 334 -0.72 -0.65 6.14
N GLU A 335 -1.06 -1.52 5.20
CA GLU A 335 -1.96 -1.28 4.09
C GLU A 335 -3.43 -1.14 4.50
N GLU A 336 -3.81 -1.57 5.70
CA GLU A 336 -5.20 -1.76 6.14
C GLU A 336 -5.97 -0.45 6.38
N THR A 337 -5.27 0.60 6.84
CA THR A 337 -5.87 1.87 7.27
C THR A 337 -5.10 3.06 6.74
N MET A 338 -5.77 4.21 6.59
CA MET A 338 -5.09 5.45 6.19
C MET A 338 -4.02 5.85 7.20
N ALA A 339 -4.28 5.62 8.49
CA ALA A 339 -3.29 5.86 9.55
C ALA A 339 -2.01 5.02 9.38
N GLY A 340 -2.14 3.72 9.08
CA GLY A 340 -0.99 2.84 8.80
C GLY A 340 -0.23 3.30 7.56
N GLN A 341 -0.97 3.55 6.47
CA GLN A 341 -0.42 3.98 5.18
C GLN A 341 0.41 5.27 5.31
N VAL A 342 -0.11 6.28 6.03
CA VAL A 342 0.62 7.54 6.27
C VAL A 342 1.79 7.33 7.22
N ARG A 343 1.63 6.56 8.30
CA ARG A 343 2.69 6.33 9.29
C ARG A 343 3.89 5.58 8.72
N PHE A 344 3.67 4.63 7.82
CA PHE A 344 4.73 3.76 7.29
C PHE A 344 5.22 4.17 5.91
N SER A 345 4.46 4.93 5.12
CA SER A 345 4.85 5.29 3.74
C SER A 345 4.71 6.78 3.42
N GLY A 346 4.09 7.57 4.32
CA GLY A 346 3.63 8.93 4.05
C GLY A 346 2.43 8.96 3.09
N ASP A 347 2.54 8.27 1.95
CA ASP A 347 1.48 8.03 0.98
C ASP A 347 1.67 6.63 0.40
N PHE A 348 0.77 5.71 0.72
CA PHE A 348 0.84 4.32 0.26
C PHE A 348 0.54 4.18 -1.23
N MET A 349 -0.56 4.76 -1.71
CA MET A 349 -1.02 4.56 -3.08
C MET A 349 -0.03 5.14 -4.10
N ARG A 350 0.61 6.28 -3.82
CA ARG A 350 1.56 6.91 -4.76
C ARG A 350 2.81 6.07 -5.01
N GLN A 351 3.23 5.21 -4.07
CA GLN A 351 4.39 4.35 -4.27
C GLN A 351 4.21 3.39 -5.46
N PHE A 352 2.97 2.95 -5.71
CA PHE A 352 2.61 1.98 -6.75
C PHE A 352 2.98 2.44 -8.16
N ARG A 353 3.18 3.75 -8.39
CA ARG A 353 3.66 4.27 -9.68
C ARG A 353 4.98 3.61 -10.09
N GLU A 354 5.88 3.40 -9.14
CA GLU A 354 7.22 2.83 -9.39
C GLU A 354 7.28 1.32 -9.21
N PHE A 355 6.18 0.66 -8.82
CA PHE A 355 6.17 -0.80 -8.64
C PHE A 355 6.07 -1.47 -10.01
N GLY A 356 6.80 -2.58 -10.22
CA GLY A 356 6.67 -3.39 -11.42
C GLY A 356 5.39 -4.22 -11.36
N ARG A 357 5.37 -5.19 -10.44
CA ARG A 357 4.19 -5.97 -10.06
C ARG A 357 3.87 -5.72 -8.58
N PRO A 358 2.94 -4.82 -8.28
CA PRO A 358 2.65 -4.41 -6.92
C PRO A 358 2.26 -5.59 -6.02
N GLY A 359 2.81 -5.61 -4.81
CA GLY A 359 2.45 -6.55 -3.76
C GLY A 359 1.53 -5.95 -2.70
N VAL A 360 0.94 -6.82 -1.88
CA VAL A 360 0.20 -6.51 -0.65
C VAL A 360 0.35 -7.70 0.31
N ASP A 361 0.24 -7.46 1.61
CA ASP A 361 0.20 -8.53 2.61
C ASP A 361 -1.24 -8.79 3.14
N HIS A 362 -1.53 -10.05 3.48
CA HIS A 362 -2.79 -10.49 4.08
C HIS A 362 -2.57 -11.66 5.06
N LEU A 363 -2.25 -11.32 6.30
CA LEU A 363 -1.98 -12.27 7.39
C LEU A 363 -3.27 -12.71 8.09
N GLY A 364 -3.34 -13.96 8.55
CA GLY A 364 -4.47 -14.52 9.29
C GLY A 364 -5.48 -15.26 8.41
N LYS A 365 -6.71 -15.45 8.92
CA LYS A 365 -7.80 -16.16 8.20
C LYS A 365 -8.98 -15.25 7.83
N GLY A 366 -9.04 -14.06 8.40
CA GLY A 366 -10.13 -13.13 8.20
C GLY A 366 -10.24 -12.71 6.75
N ILE A 367 -11.47 -12.52 6.26
CA ILE A 367 -11.74 -12.01 4.91
C ILE A 367 -12.66 -10.80 5.00
N GLY A 368 -12.50 -9.87 4.05
CA GLY A 368 -13.32 -8.67 3.97
C GLY A 368 -12.63 -7.39 4.45
N SER A 369 -11.31 -7.40 4.64
CA SER A 369 -10.47 -6.21 4.83
C SER A 369 -10.38 -5.36 3.55
N LEU A 370 -9.80 -4.15 3.68
CA LEU A 370 -9.63 -3.18 2.58
C LEU A 370 -8.21 -3.04 2.04
N ASN A 371 -7.18 -3.56 2.72
CA ASN A 371 -5.76 -3.55 2.31
C ASN A 371 -5.60 -3.84 0.80
N ILE A 372 -6.20 -4.93 0.32
CA ILE A 372 -6.11 -5.35 -1.09
C ILE A 372 -6.85 -4.38 -2.01
N LYS A 373 -7.94 -3.74 -1.57
CA LYS A 373 -8.69 -2.77 -2.38
C LYS A 373 -7.95 -1.45 -2.57
N PHE A 374 -7.23 -0.98 -1.55
CA PHE A 374 -6.34 0.17 -1.69
C PHE A 374 -5.25 -0.14 -2.73
N ALA A 375 -4.56 -1.28 -2.56
CA ALA A 375 -3.51 -1.72 -3.47
C ALA A 375 -4.02 -1.93 -4.91
N ALA A 376 -5.16 -2.61 -5.08
CA ALA A 376 -5.71 -2.93 -6.40
C ALA A 376 -6.16 -1.67 -7.14
N SER A 377 -6.68 -0.69 -6.40
CA SER A 377 -7.03 0.61 -6.95
C SER A 377 -5.81 1.37 -7.45
N ALA A 378 -4.74 1.42 -6.64
CA ALA A 378 -3.49 2.06 -7.03
C ALA A 378 -2.86 1.37 -8.26
N ALA A 379 -2.77 0.04 -8.24
CA ALA A 379 -2.29 -0.76 -9.36
C ALA A 379 -3.08 -0.47 -10.65
N GLU A 380 -4.40 -0.44 -10.59
CA GLU A 380 -5.26 -0.14 -11.74
C GLU A 380 -5.04 1.27 -12.30
N VAL A 381 -4.96 2.28 -11.42
CA VAL A 381 -4.74 3.68 -11.80
C VAL A 381 -3.41 3.86 -12.55
N TYR A 382 -2.35 3.22 -12.07
CA TYR A 382 -1.02 3.26 -12.70
C TYR A 382 -0.84 2.24 -13.83
N GLY A 383 -1.89 1.51 -14.19
CA GLY A 383 -1.88 0.55 -15.30
C GLY A 383 -1.03 -0.68 -15.08
N LYS A 384 -0.90 -1.13 -13.83
CA LYS A 384 -0.25 -2.38 -13.44
C LYS A 384 -1.19 -3.57 -13.65
N SER A 385 -0.63 -4.72 -13.99
CA SER A 385 -1.37 -5.91 -14.43
C SER A 385 -1.82 -6.82 -13.28
N GLY A 386 -2.36 -6.25 -12.20
CA GLY A 386 -2.81 -6.98 -11.01
C GLY A 386 -1.82 -6.96 -9.84
N LEU A 387 -2.19 -7.64 -8.75
CA LEU A 387 -1.40 -7.70 -7.52
C LEU A 387 -0.75 -9.06 -7.27
N VAL A 388 0.37 -9.02 -6.56
CA VAL A 388 0.93 -10.13 -5.78
C VAL A 388 0.38 -10.03 -4.36
N CYS A 389 -0.02 -11.12 -3.73
CA CYS A 389 -0.42 -11.11 -2.32
C CYS A 389 0.40 -12.11 -1.53
N GLU A 390 1.19 -11.64 -0.58
CA GLU A 390 1.67 -12.49 0.50
C GLU A 390 0.49 -12.86 1.39
N ALA A 391 0.32 -14.15 1.67
CA ALA A 391 -0.88 -14.64 2.33
C ALA A 391 -0.62 -15.87 3.21
N PHE A 392 -1.56 -16.12 4.11
CA PHE A 392 -1.67 -17.32 4.96
C PHE A 392 -0.66 -17.44 6.09
N ALA A 393 0.20 -16.45 6.30
CA ALA A 393 0.93 -16.39 7.56
C ALA A 393 -0.06 -16.24 8.72
N ALA A 394 0.32 -16.72 9.89
CA ALA A 394 -0.49 -16.62 11.11
C ALA A 394 -1.90 -17.26 11.00
N SER A 395 -2.18 -18.07 9.95
CA SER A 395 -3.44 -18.80 9.84
C SER A 395 -3.49 -20.05 10.73
N GLY A 396 -2.39 -20.43 11.38
CA GLY A 396 -2.34 -21.60 12.27
C GLY A 396 -2.24 -22.96 11.56
N TRP A 397 -1.70 -23.96 12.26
CA TRP A 397 -1.54 -25.33 11.75
C TRP A 397 -2.86 -26.03 11.42
N GLU A 398 -3.96 -25.53 11.95
CA GLU A 398 -5.32 -26.00 11.76
C GLU A 398 -6.03 -25.45 10.51
N LEU A 399 -5.37 -24.62 9.69
CA LEU A 399 -5.92 -24.14 8.42
C LEU A 399 -6.43 -25.32 7.57
N THR A 400 -7.72 -25.33 7.25
CA THR A 400 -8.34 -26.38 6.42
C THR A 400 -8.26 -26.04 4.93
N PHE A 401 -8.46 -27.04 4.08
CA PHE A 401 -8.46 -26.83 2.63
C PHE A 401 -9.61 -25.93 2.17
N GLU A 402 -10.79 -26.02 2.81
CA GLU A 402 -11.95 -25.18 2.52
C GLU A 402 -11.70 -23.71 2.89
N GLU A 403 -11.07 -23.44 4.04
CA GLU A 403 -10.65 -22.09 4.42
C GLU A 403 -9.65 -21.53 3.41
N TYR A 404 -8.68 -22.36 2.98
CA TYR A 404 -7.67 -21.99 1.99
C TYR A 404 -8.28 -21.56 0.65
N ILE A 405 -9.16 -22.38 0.04
CA ILE A 405 -9.78 -22.03 -1.26
C ILE A 405 -10.79 -20.87 -1.15
N ARG A 406 -11.40 -20.68 0.04
CA ARG A 406 -12.27 -19.54 0.33
C ARG A 406 -11.51 -18.24 0.34
N MET A 407 -10.37 -18.21 1.04
CA MET A 407 -9.46 -17.07 1.04
C MET A 407 -8.93 -16.78 -0.36
N ILE A 408 -8.45 -17.79 -1.10
CA ILE A 408 -8.02 -17.65 -2.50
C ILE A 408 -9.09 -16.97 -3.36
N SER A 409 -10.33 -17.45 -3.27
CA SER A 409 -11.45 -16.86 -4.04
C SER A 409 -11.65 -15.40 -3.70
N TRP A 410 -11.63 -15.06 -2.40
CA TRP A 410 -11.75 -13.69 -1.95
C TRP A 410 -10.60 -12.82 -2.46
N LEU A 411 -9.34 -13.26 -2.33
CA LEU A 411 -8.14 -12.55 -2.81
C LEU A 411 -8.28 -12.18 -4.30
N TYR A 412 -8.62 -13.15 -5.16
CA TYR A 412 -8.82 -12.91 -6.59
C TYR A 412 -9.95 -11.91 -6.88
N SER A 413 -11.05 -11.94 -6.09
CA SER A 413 -12.14 -10.96 -6.24
C SER A 413 -11.73 -9.53 -5.89
N GLN A 414 -10.72 -9.36 -5.04
CA GLN A 414 -10.22 -8.04 -4.65
C GLN A 414 -9.23 -7.44 -5.67
N GLY A 415 -8.66 -8.27 -6.56
CA GLY A 415 -7.70 -7.84 -7.59
C GLY A 415 -6.33 -8.54 -7.53
N VAL A 416 -6.17 -9.55 -6.68
CA VAL A 416 -4.96 -10.40 -6.66
C VAL A 416 -4.90 -11.25 -7.92
N MET A 417 -3.69 -11.42 -8.45
CA MET A 417 -3.40 -12.33 -9.56
C MET A 417 -2.40 -13.41 -9.17
N THR A 418 -1.34 -13.04 -8.46
CA THR A 418 -0.32 -13.98 -7.95
C THR A 418 -0.46 -14.12 -6.44
N ILE A 419 -0.51 -15.36 -5.96
CA ILE A 419 -0.53 -15.65 -4.52
C ILE A 419 0.85 -16.14 -4.07
N THR A 420 1.38 -15.50 -3.04
CA THR A 420 2.64 -15.83 -2.40
C THR A 420 2.32 -16.43 -1.02
N ASN A 421 2.47 -17.73 -0.86
CA ASN A 421 2.30 -18.36 0.46
C ASN A 421 3.43 -17.93 1.40
N HIS A 422 3.09 -17.53 2.64
CA HIS A 422 3.98 -17.29 3.78
C HIS A 422 3.96 -18.50 4.76
N GLY A 423 4.38 -19.71 4.41
CA GLY A 423 5.16 -20.11 3.25
C GLY A 423 5.55 -21.58 3.29
N PHE A 424 6.50 -21.95 2.44
CA PHE A 424 6.97 -23.32 2.28
C PHE A 424 8.24 -23.52 3.08
N PHE A 425 8.20 -24.31 4.15
CA PHE A 425 9.31 -24.38 5.09
C PHE A 425 10.26 -25.49 4.66
N TYR A 426 11.55 -25.20 4.59
CA TYR A 426 12.55 -26.23 4.38
C TYR A 426 12.55 -27.23 5.55
N SER A 427 12.34 -26.75 6.78
CA SER A 427 12.30 -27.57 7.99
C SER A 427 11.34 -26.99 9.02
N ILE A 428 10.66 -27.87 9.76
CA ILE A 428 9.81 -27.52 10.91
C ILE A 428 10.47 -27.93 12.24
N ARG A 429 11.79 -28.18 12.25
CA ARG A 429 12.52 -28.61 13.47
C ARG A 429 12.70 -27.48 14.48
N GLY A 430 12.36 -27.74 15.74
CA GLY A 430 12.54 -26.77 16.82
C GLY A 430 11.59 -25.58 16.67
N PHE A 431 12.09 -24.36 16.88
CA PHE A 431 11.31 -23.11 16.82
C PHE A 431 10.79 -22.78 15.42
N ARG A 432 11.33 -23.41 14.37
CA ARG A 432 10.98 -23.14 12.96
C ARG A 432 9.50 -23.38 12.65
N LYS A 433 8.84 -24.27 13.39
CA LYS A 433 7.40 -24.54 13.25
C LYS A 433 6.52 -23.43 13.83
N ASP A 434 7.11 -22.52 14.61
CA ASP A 434 6.44 -21.43 15.31
C ASP A 434 6.60 -20.09 14.54
N ASP A 435 7.39 -20.06 13.46
CA ASP A 435 7.53 -18.90 12.57
C ASP A 435 6.27 -18.75 11.71
N TRP A 436 5.29 -18.00 12.22
CA TRP A 436 4.02 -17.64 11.56
C TRP A 436 3.32 -18.81 10.82
N PRO A 437 2.96 -19.90 11.52
CA PRO A 437 2.40 -21.10 10.90
C PRO A 437 1.04 -20.87 10.20
N PRO A 438 0.63 -21.77 9.28
CA PRO A 438 1.27 -23.04 8.94
C PRO A 438 2.39 -22.91 7.89
N SER A 439 3.19 -23.97 7.74
CA SER A 439 3.84 -24.18 6.46
C SER A 439 2.85 -24.84 5.50
N GLN A 440 2.41 -24.17 4.43
CA GLN A 440 1.51 -24.74 3.42
C GLN A 440 2.23 -25.69 2.45
N PHE A 441 3.31 -26.33 2.90
CA PHE A 441 4.13 -27.25 2.11
C PHE A 441 3.91 -28.72 2.52
N PHE A 442 4.81 -29.65 2.19
CA PHE A 442 4.63 -31.09 2.43
C PHE A 442 4.40 -31.48 3.91
N GLN A 443 4.63 -30.55 4.84
CA GLN A 443 4.33 -30.69 6.26
C GLN A 443 2.86 -30.37 6.61
N TRP A 444 2.13 -29.66 5.75
CA TRP A 444 0.72 -29.35 5.95
C TRP A 444 -0.15 -30.59 5.77
N GLN A 445 -1.15 -30.75 6.63
CA GLN A 445 -2.07 -31.89 6.58
C GLN A 445 -2.88 -31.95 5.27
N GLU A 446 -3.11 -30.80 4.62
CA GLU A 446 -3.89 -30.71 3.38
C GLU A 446 -3.03 -30.70 2.11
N TRP A 447 -1.72 -30.98 2.20
CA TRP A 447 -0.80 -30.92 1.05
C TRP A 447 -1.23 -31.83 -0.11
N GLU A 448 -1.91 -32.94 0.18
CA GLU A 448 -2.44 -33.84 -0.85
C GLU A 448 -3.43 -33.14 -1.80
N HIS A 449 -4.08 -32.06 -1.36
CA HIS A 449 -5.03 -31.27 -2.14
C HIS A 449 -4.42 -30.05 -2.86
N MET A 450 -3.13 -29.74 -2.66
CA MET A 450 -2.50 -28.54 -3.20
C MET A 450 -2.59 -28.42 -4.73
N ASP A 451 -2.58 -29.54 -5.46
CA ASP A 451 -2.74 -29.53 -6.93
C ASP A 451 -4.13 -29.04 -7.37
N GLN A 452 -5.17 -29.27 -6.55
CA GLN A 452 -6.52 -28.77 -6.82
C GLN A 452 -6.57 -27.24 -6.66
N ALA A 453 -6.05 -26.72 -5.55
CA ALA A 453 -5.97 -25.27 -5.32
C ALA A 453 -5.09 -24.58 -6.37
N ASN A 454 -3.97 -25.18 -6.76
CA ASN A 454 -3.11 -24.62 -7.80
C ASN A 454 -3.77 -24.57 -9.18
N ARG A 455 -4.46 -25.64 -9.60
CA ARG A 455 -5.24 -25.61 -10.86
C ARG A 455 -6.33 -24.54 -10.83
N MET A 456 -6.98 -24.35 -9.67
CA MET A 456 -7.94 -23.26 -9.48
C MET A 456 -7.29 -21.89 -9.65
N CYS A 457 -6.17 -21.61 -8.97
CA CYS A 457 -5.43 -20.35 -9.11
C CYS A 457 -5.05 -20.09 -10.57
N ARG A 458 -4.49 -21.08 -11.27
CA ARG A 458 -4.09 -20.96 -12.69
C ARG A 458 -5.27 -20.68 -13.63
N ARG A 459 -6.43 -21.30 -13.37
CA ARG A 459 -7.65 -21.02 -14.14
C ARG A 459 -8.15 -19.60 -13.90
N ILE A 460 -8.17 -19.15 -12.64
CA ILE A 460 -8.60 -17.79 -12.32
C ILE A 460 -7.62 -16.78 -12.95
N TYR A 461 -6.31 -17.01 -12.82
CA TYR A 461 -5.26 -16.22 -13.47
C TYR A 461 -5.49 -16.11 -14.98
N GLY A 462 -5.62 -17.22 -15.70
CA GLY A 462 -5.87 -17.20 -17.14
C GLY A 462 -7.23 -16.64 -17.54
N MET A 463 -8.21 -16.65 -16.62
CA MET A 463 -9.50 -15.99 -16.81
C MET A 463 -9.38 -14.47 -16.67
N THR A 464 -8.40 -13.94 -15.96
CA THR A 464 -8.31 -12.49 -15.66
C THR A 464 -7.11 -11.78 -16.28
N GLU A 465 -6.08 -12.50 -16.73
CA GLU A 465 -4.82 -11.92 -17.26
C GLU A 465 -5.01 -10.95 -18.44
N ASP A 466 -6.00 -11.22 -19.29
CA ASP A 466 -6.31 -10.43 -20.49
C ASP A 466 -7.44 -9.40 -20.25
N CYS A 467 -7.85 -9.25 -18.99
CA CYS A 467 -8.98 -8.43 -18.59
C CYS A 467 -8.54 -7.31 -17.66
N ARG A 468 -9.43 -6.34 -17.49
CA ARG A 468 -9.36 -5.34 -16.43
C ARG A 468 -10.55 -5.51 -15.51
N ARG A 469 -10.35 -5.30 -14.21
CA ARG A 469 -11.48 -5.14 -13.30
C ARG A 469 -12.25 -3.88 -13.72
N LYS A 470 -13.51 -4.04 -14.11
CA LYS A 470 -14.34 -2.97 -14.63
C LYS A 470 -15.13 -2.32 -13.51
N THR A 471 -14.82 -1.06 -13.26
CA THR A 471 -15.57 -0.21 -12.34
C THR A 471 -16.12 1.01 -13.05
N ASP A 472 -17.21 1.57 -12.51
CA ASP A 472 -17.85 2.78 -13.02
C ASP A 472 -17.71 3.97 -12.05
N VAL A 473 -17.14 3.72 -10.86
CA VAL A 473 -17.03 4.70 -9.77
C VAL A 473 -15.56 4.92 -9.44
N LEU A 474 -15.14 6.19 -9.51
CA LEU A 474 -13.83 6.64 -9.06
C LEU A 474 -13.99 7.40 -7.74
N ILE A 475 -13.15 7.11 -6.74
CA ILE A 475 -13.22 7.72 -5.40
C ILE A 475 -11.87 8.35 -5.09
N TYR A 476 -11.85 9.62 -4.72
CA TYR A 476 -10.63 10.26 -4.25
C TYR A 476 -10.21 9.68 -2.90
N HIS A 477 -8.94 9.27 -2.78
CA HIS A 477 -8.36 8.89 -1.49
C HIS A 477 -7.84 10.16 -0.79
N PRO A 478 -8.46 10.65 0.29
CA PRO A 478 -8.24 12.00 0.82
C PRO A 478 -7.01 12.11 1.74
N THR A 479 -5.88 11.51 1.33
CA THR A 479 -4.64 11.45 2.12
C THR A 479 -4.11 12.83 2.50
N GLU A 480 -4.19 13.83 1.61
CA GLU A 480 -3.73 15.20 1.93
C GLU A 480 -4.60 15.87 3.00
N SER A 481 -5.89 15.55 3.01
CA SER A 481 -6.82 16.04 4.03
C SER A 481 -6.52 15.37 5.37
N TYR A 482 -6.15 14.09 5.36
CA TYR A 482 -5.65 13.40 6.55
C TYR A 482 -4.33 14.00 7.06
N TRP A 483 -3.33 14.25 6.21
CA TRP A 483 -2.07 14.92 6.60
C TRP A 483 -2.29 16.26 7.30
N MET A 484 -3.31 17.01 6.87
CA MET A 484 -3.64 18.30 7.47
C MET A 484 -4.00 18.17 8.95
N HIS A 485 -4.51 17.03 9.40
CA HIS A 485 -4.96 16.80 10.77
C HIS A 485 -4.12 15.78 11.54
N TYR A 486 -3.40 14.91 10.83
CA TYR A 486 -2.59 13.84 11.45
C TYR A 486 -1.45 14.41 12.28
N ILE A 487 -1.51 14.16 13.59
CA ILE A 487 -0.43 14.43 14.54
C ILE A 487 0.18 13.09 14.92
N ALA A 488 1.38 12.83 14.42
CA ALA A 488 2.05 11.54 14.59
C ALA A 488 2.62 11.39 16.01
N ASP A 489 2.37 10.24 16.63
CA ASP A 489 3.01 9.88 17.90
C ASP A 489 4.49 9.53 17.67
N GLN A 490 5.36 10.31 18.31
CA GLN A 490 6.82 10.20 18.19
C GLN A 490 7.43 9.13 19.11
N GLY A 491 6.65 8.57 20.04
CA GLY A 491 7.08 7.57 21.02
C GLY A 491 7.10 6.14 20.49
N PHE A 492 6.49 5.88 19.33
CA PHE A 492 6.37 4.53 18.75
C PHE A 492 7.15 4.36 17.46
N ARG A 493 7.74 3.16 17.29
CA ARG A 493 8.52 2.81 16.09
C ARG A 493 7.81 1.85 15.15
N HIS A 494 7.73 0.59 15.53
CA HIS A 494 7.11 -0.52 14.81
C HIS A 494 6.94 -1.72 15.78
N GLY A 495 6.32 -2.81 15.35
CA GLY A 495 6.22 -4.08 16.08
C GLY A 495 5.29 -4.05 17.30
N TYR A 496 4.12 -3.45 17.18
CA TYR A 496 3.12 -3.33 18.25
C TYR A 496 1.77 -3.94 17.86
N HIS A 497 1.16 -4.70 18.77
CA HIS A 497 -0.20 -5.23 18.59
C HIS A 497 -1.28 -4.13 18.70
N MET A 498 -1.02 -3.10 19.51
CA MET A 498 -1.86 -1.90 19.62
C MET A 498 -0.92 -0.70 19.73
N GLY A 499 -0.74 -0.01 18.61
CA GLY A 499 0.16 1.11 18.44
C GLY A 499 -0.43 2.43 18.92
N PRO A 500 0.11 3.56 18.42
CA PRO A 500 -0.38 4.86 18.79
C PRO A 500 -1.83 5.05 18.34
N VAL A 501 -2.61 5.71 19.19
CA VAL A 501 -3.97 6.16 18.89
C VAL A 501 -3.89 7.40 18.01
N ILE A 502 -4.81 7.53 17.07
CA ILE A 502 -4.96 8.74 16.27
C ILE A 502 -5.54 9.83 17.18
N GLU A 503 -4.70 10.75 17.66
CA GLU A 503 -5.09 11.74 18.68
C GLU A 503 -6.08 12.79 18.16
N ASP A 504 -5.96 13.17 16.88
CA ASP A 504 -6.82 14.17 16.27
C ASP A 504 -8.15 13.53 15.80
N GLU A 505 -9.28 14.04 16.35
CA GLU A 505 -10.62 13.52 16.06
C GLU A 505 -10.98 13.60 14.56
N ARG A 506 -10.47 14.60 13.85
CA ARG A 506 -10.75 14.80 12.43
C ARG A 506 -9.94 13.81 11.58
N ALA A 507 -8.67 13.58 11.91
CA ALA A 507 -7.88 12.54 11.26
C ALA A 507 -8.51 11.14 11.47
N ALA A 508 -8.91 10.82 12.71
CA ALA A 508 -9.59 9.57 13.04
C ALA A 508 -10.92 9.41 12.28
N ALA A 509 -11.70 10.49 12.16
CA ALA A 509 -12.93 10.48 11.37
C ALA A 509 -12.67 10.23 9.88
N ILE A 510 -11.66 10.86 9.27
CA ILE A 510 -11.34 10.66 7.85
C ILE A 510 -11.02 9.19 7.55
N ASP A 511 -10.17 8.56 8.36
CA ASP A 511 -9.81 7.15 8.19
C ASP A 511 -11.04 6.23 8.38
N ARG A 512 -11.79 6.42 9.48
CA ARG A 512 -12.96 5.61 9.81
C ARG A 512 -14.07 5.71 8.77
N GLU A 513 -14.46 6.92 8.40
CA GLU A 513 -15.60 7.15 7.51
C GLU A 513 -15.28 6.76 6.06
N GLU A 514 -14.01 6.84 5.62
CA GLU A 514 -13.58 6.26 4.34
C GLU A 514 -13.83 4.75 4.36
N GLN A 515 -13.33 4.03 5.36
CA GLN A 515 -13.54 2.58 5.49
C GLN A 515 -15.03 2.22 5.50
N CYS A 516 -15.86 2.97 6.24
CA CYS A 516 -17.31 2.80 6.28
C CYS A 516 -17.96 2.94 4.90
N LEU A 517 -17.57 3.96 4.12
CA LEU A 517 -18.05 4.16 2.75
C LEU A 517 -17.66 2.99 1.85
N LEU A 518 -16.37 2.66 1.81
CA LEU A 518 -15.83 1.62 0.93
C LEU A 518 -16.47 0.26 1.23
N HIS A 519 -16.59 -0.10 2.51
CA HIS A 519 -17.29 -1.31 2.91
C HIS A 519 -18.75 -1.30 2.50
N LYS A 520 -19.48 -0.21 2.72
CA LYS A 520 -20.90 -0.12 2.31
C LYS A 520 -21.07 -0.34 0.80
N LEU A 521 -20.19 0.23 -0.02
CA LEU A 521 -20.21 0.00 -1.47
C LEU A 521 -19.99 -1.48 -1.81
N GLN A 522 -18.99 -2.14 -1.21
CA GLN A 522 -18.75 -3.57 -1.41
C GLN A 522 -19.93 -4.43 -0.94
N GLU A 523 -20.55 -4.09 0.20
CA GLU A 523 -21.71 -4.82 0.73
C GLU A 523 -22.89 -4.81 -0.26
N LYS A 524 -23.03 -3.71 -1.00
CA LYS A 524 -24.05 -3.53 -2.03
C LYS A 524 -23.65 -4.05 -3.41
N ASN A 525 -22.52 -4.75 -3.56
CA ASN A 525 -21.97 -5.15 -4.86
C ASN A 525 -21.76 -3.95 -5.80
N ARG A 526 -21.27 -2.84 -5.25
CA ARG A 526 -20.86 -1.66 -6.01
C ARG A 526 -19.34 -1.57 -5.94
N ASP A 527 -18.69 -2.07 -6.98
CA ASP A 527 -17.23 -1.99 -7.07
C ASP A 527 -16.77 -0.58 -7.48
N PHE A 528 -15.57 -0.22 -7.05
CA PHE A 528 -14.99 1.11 -7.19
C PHE A 528 -13.48 1.03 -7.40
N THR A 529 -12.92 2.15 -7.83
CA THR A 529 -11.47 2.38 -7.85
C THR A 529 -11.17 3.65 -7.09
N MET A 530 -10.17 3.58 -6.21
CA MET A 530 -9.63 4.75 -5.52
C MET A 530 -8.54 5.42 -6.35
N VAL A 531 -8.39 6.74 -6.23
CA VAL A 531 -7.40 7.52 -6.97
C VAL A 531 -6.60 8.42 -6.04
N PRO A 532 -5.26 8.36 -6.08
CA PRO A 532 -4.40 9.29 -5.35
C PRO A 532 -4.28 10.64 -6.09
N SER A 533 -3.74 11.64 -5.40
CA SER A 533 -3.62 13.02 -5.88
C SER A 533 -2.89 13.19 -7.21
N ASP A 534 -1.73 12.58 -7.35
CA ASP A 534 -0.83 12.74 -8.49
C ASP A 534 -1.31 12.01 -9.75
N ALA A 535 -2.33 11.16 -9.63
CA ALA A 535 -2.87 10.41 -10.75
C ALA A 535 -3.77 11.25 -11.66
N ALA A 536 -4.12 12.50 -11.31
CA ALA A 536 -4.97 13.37 -12.13
C ALA A 536 -4.48 13.50 -13.58
N GLU A 537 -3.16 13.55 -13.79
CA GLU A 537 -2.55 13.63 -15.13
C GLU A 537 -2.83 12.39 -16.00
N LEU A 538 -3.11 11.25 -15.37
CA LEU A 538 -3.38 9.98 -16.03
C LEU A 538 -4.81 9.89 -16.55
N PHE A 539 -5.63 10.92 -16.36
CA PHE A 539 -7.01 10.94 -16.80
C PHE A 539 -7.29 12.02 -17.85
N ASP A 540 -8.23 11.69 -18.72
CA ASP A 540 -8.91 12.60 -19.65
C ASP A 540 -10.41 12.62 -19.35
N VAL A 541 -11.09 13.66 -19.82
CA VAL A 541 -12.55 13.64 -19.93
C VAL A 541 -12.94 13.37 -21.39
N LYS A 542 -13.63 12.26 -21.66
CA LYS A 542 -14.20 11.94 -22.97
C LYS A 542 -15.71 11.80 -22.82
N ASP A 543 -16.46 12.58 -23.61
CA ASP A 543 -17.88 12.78 -23.41
C ASP A 543 -18.17 13.16 -21.94
N LYS A 544 -18.99 12.36 -21.25
CA LYS A 544 -19.35 12.52 -19.83
C LYS A 544 -18.59 11.57 -18.89
N MET A 545 -17.44 11.04 -19.33
CA MET A 545 -16.70 9.99 -18.64
C MET A 545 -15.28 10.44 -18.31
N LEU A 546 -14.77 10.05 -17.14
CA LEU A 546 -13.34 10.06 -16.87
C LEU A 546 -12.71 8.84 -17.51
N VAL A 547 -11.62 9.00 -18.26
CA VAL A 547 -10.94 7.91 -18.96
C VAL A 547 -9.47 7.91 -18.59
N ASN A 548 -9.00 6.81 -18.00
CA ASN A 548 -7.59 6.62 -17.73
C ASN A 548 -6.83 6.44 -19.05
N ARG A 549 -5.78 7.25 -19.27
CA ARG A 549 -4.98 7.32 -20.50
C ARG A 549 -4.15 6.06 -20.74
N ILE A 550 -3.71 5.40 -19.67
CA ILE A 550 -2.87 4.20 -19.74
C ILE A 550 -3.76 2.98 -20.01
N THR A 551 -4.81 2.82 -19.22
CA THR A 551 -5.62 1.60 -19.23
C THR A 551 -6.78 1.65 -20.20
N GLY A 552 -7.24 2.85 -20.57
CA GLY A 552 -8.46 3.08 -21.33
C GLY A 552 -9.74 2.89 -20.51
N GLN A 553 -9.64 2.54 -19.22
CA GLN A 553 -10.82 2.35 -18.38
C GLN A 553 -11.57 3.66 -18.17
N SER A 554 -12.89 3.57 -18.24
CA SER A 554 -13.81 4.70 -18.13
C SER A 554 -14.65 4.64 -16.85
N TYR A 555 -14.87 5.80 -16.22
CA TYR A 555 -15.62 5.97 -14.98
C TYR A 555 -16.74 7.00 -15.19
N GLN A 556 -17.93 6.69 -14.67
CA GLN A 556 -19.18 7.46 -14.85
C GLN A 556 -19.43 8.44 -13.70
N ALA A 557 -18.99 8.08 -12.50
CA ALA A 557 -19.20 8.85 -11.28
C ALA A 557 -17.88 9.07 -10.54
N PHE A 558 -17.75 10.23 -9.91
CA PHE A 558 -16.64 10.58 -9.05
C PHE A 558 -17.14 10.92 -7.64
N ILE A 559 -16.46 10.45 -6.59
CA ILE A 559 -16.78 10.76 -5.20
C ILE A 559 -15.59 11.47 -4.54
N LEU A 560 -15.85 12.61 -3.89
CA LEU A 560 -14.93 13.37 -3.05
C LEU A 560 -15.35 13.22 -1.58
N PRO A 561 -14.85 12.20 -0.84
CA PRO A 561 -15.16 12.03 0.58
C PRO A 561 -14.25 12.89 1.46
N MET A 562 -14.85 13.73 2.32
CA MET A 562 -14.14 14.51 3.36
C MET A 562 -12.91 15.28 2.87
N CYS A 563 -12.96 15.73 1.62
CA CYS A 563 -11.81 16.33 0.95
C CYS A 563 -11.74 17.83 1.29
N GLU A 564 -10.76 18.21 2.11
CA GLU A 564 -10.45 19.60 2.46
C GLU A 564 -9.30 20.15 1.61
N VAL A 565 -8.36 19.27 1.26
CA VAL A 565 -7.17 19.54 0.44
C VAL A 565 -7.30 18.76 -0.86
N LEU A 566 -7.34 19.47 -2.00
CA LEU A 566 -7.45 18.90 -3.35
C LEU A 566 -6.43 19.55 -4.29
N PRO A 567 -5.43 18.82 -4.82
CA PRO A 567 -4.45 19.38 -5.75
C PRO A 567 -5.10 20.01 -6.99
N GLN A 568 -4.50 21.10 -7.49
CA GLN A 568 -5.10 21.90 -8.56
C GLN A 568 -5.37 21.10 -9.84
N GLU A 569 -4.54 20.10 -10.16
CA GLU A 569 -4.67 19.25 -11.33
C GLU A 569 -5.95 18.42 -11.25
N MET A 570 -6.22 17.82 -10.08
CA MET A 570 -7.46 17.09 -9.84
C MET A 570 -8.66 18.04 -9.86
N ALA A 571 -8.55 19.23 -9.25
CA ALA A 571 -9.62 20.22 -9.27
C ALA A 571 -9.98 20.67 -10.70
N ARG A 572 -8.99 20.89 -11.58
CA ARG A 572 -9.20 21.23 -13.00
C ARG A 572 -9.81 20.07 -13.80
N LEU A 573 -9.38 18.84 -13.53
CA LEU A 573 -9.95 17.64 -14.14
C LEU A 573 -11.43 17.51 -13.79
N LEU A 574 -11.78 17.67 -12.51
CA LEU A 574 -13.16 17.58 -12.03
C LEU A 574 -14.03 18.75 -12.51
N GLU A 575 -13.49 19.96 -12.61
CA GLU A 575 -14.17 21.11 -13.24
C GLU A 575 -14.56 20.77 -14.69
N THR A 576 -13.62 20.18 -15.44
CA THR A 576 -13.87 19.74 -16.82
C THR A 576 -14.89 18.60 -16.89
N PHE A 577 -14.80 17.64 -15.98
CA PHE A 577 -15.70 16.50 -15.90
C PHE A 577 -17.15 16.94 -15.63
N ALA A 578 -17.34 17.79 -14.62
CA ALA A 578 -18.62 18.38 -14.29
C ALA A 578 -19.19 19.17 -15.48
N GLY A 579 -18.37 20.01 -16.12
CA GLY A 579 -18.76 20.84 -17.27
C GLY A 579 -19.18 20.04 -18.51
N ARG A 580 -18.77 18.77 -18.62
CA ARG A 580 -19.18 17.87 -19.71
C ARG A 580 -20.32 16.91 -19.36
N GLY A 581 -20.94 17.07 -18.19
CA GLY A 581 -22.06 16.24 -17.77
C GLY A 581 -21.69 15.06 -16.88
N GLY A 582 -20.44 14.98 -16.42
CA GLY A 582 -19.97 13.98 -15.46
C GLY A 582 -20.58 14.15 -14.08
N ARG A 583 -20.84 13.03 -13.38
CA ARG A 583 -21.54 13.01 -12.09
C ARG A 583 -20.54 13.05 -10.93
N ILE A 584 -20.69 14.01 -10.02
CA ILE A 584 -19.79 14.18 -8.87
C ILE A 584 -20.61 14.16 -7.57
N ALA A 585 -20.18 13.37 -6.59
CA ALA A 585 -20.65 13.48 -5.21
C ALA A 585 -19.56 14.15 -4.36
N VAL A 586 -19.89 15.26 -3.71
CA VAL A 586 -19.05 15.89 -2.69
C VAL A 586 -19.65 15.54 -1.34
N VAL A 587 -18.88 14.88 -0.48
CA VAL A 587 -19.40 14.31 0.77
C VAL A 587 -18.72 14.99 1.95
N GLU A 588 -19.53 15.59 2.81
CA GLU A 588 -19.22 16.25 4.08
C GLU A 588 -18.38 17.53 3.97
N SER A 589 -17.30 17.52 3.20
CA SER A 589 -16.37 18.66 3.09
C SER A 589 -16.22 19.11 1.65
N VAL A 590 -16.26 20.42 1.46
CA VAL A 590 -15.98 21.07 0.18
C VAL A 590 -14.51 21.48 0.16
N PRO A 591 -13.71 21.07 -0.85
CA PRO A 591 -12.29 21.37 -0.86
C PRO A 591 -12.02 22.88 -0.86
N ALA A 592 -11.16 23.33 0.05
CA ALA A 592 -10.85 24.74 0.25
C ALA A 592 -9.38 25.09 -0.01
N TYR A 593 -8.50 24.07 0.01
CA TYR A 593 -7.06 24.21 -0.10
C TYR A 593 -6.52 23.38 -1.26
N GLY A 594 -5.47 23.86 -1.93
CA GLY A 594 -4.73 23.10 -2.94
C GLY A 594 -3.62 22.23 -2.35
N GLY A 595 -2.88 21.48 -3.18
CA GLY A 595 -1.79 20.62 -2.69
C GLY A 595 -0.75 21.43 -1.91
N ASN A 596 -0.43 22.63 -2.39
CA ASN A 596 0.34 23.65 -1.67
C ASN A 596 -0.40 25.00 -1.69
N ARG A 597 0.07 25.96 -0.88
CA ARG A 597 -0.58 27.27 -0.70
C ARG A 597 -0.69 28.11 -1.98
N LYS A 598 0.17 27.89 -2.98
CA LYS A 598 0.15 28.63 -4.26
C LYS A 598 -1.05 28.20 -5.13
N GLU A 599 -1.63 27.04 -4.84
CA GLU A 599 -2.74 26.46 -5.61
C GLU A 599 -4.12 26.88 -5.09
N ASP A 600 -4.22 27.39 -3.86
CA ASP A 600 -5.49 27.63 -3.15
C ASP A 600 -6.50 28.46 -3.99
N GLU A 601 -6.05 29.54 -4.62
CA GLU A 601 -6.94 30.39 -5.43
C GLU A 601 -7.46 29.69 -6.69
N THR A 602 -6.63 28.84 -7.31
CA THR A 602 -7.08 28.03 -8.45
C THR A 602 -8.10 26.99 -8.01
N VAL A 603 -7.84 26.32 -6.89
CA VAL A 603 -8.72 25.26 -6.37
C VAL A 603 -10.06 25.82 -5.96
N LYS A 604 -10.11 26.92 -5.20
CA LYS A 604 -11.36 27.60 -4.84
C LYS A 604 -12.19 27.95 -6.07
N ARG A 605 -11.55 28.48 -7.13
CA ARG A 605 -12.23 28.80 -8.39
C ARG A 605 -12.83 27.55 -9.05
N CYS A 606 -12.04 26.49 -9.20
CA CYS A 606 -12.51 25.23 -9.79
C CYS A 606 -13.66 24.62 -8.97
N VAL A 607 -13.51 24.56 -7.65
CA VAL A 607 -14.49 23.95 -6.74
C VAL A 607 -15.81 24.72 -6.75
N ASN A 608 -15.77 26.06 -6.80
CA ASN A 608 -16.99 26.85 -6.95
C ASN A 608 -17.77 26.46 -8.23
N HIS A 609 -17.09 26.34 -9.37
CA HIS A 609 -17.74 25.89 -10.60
C HIS A 609 -18.25 24.44 -10.53
N ILE A 610 -17.52 23.55 -9.85
CA ILE A 610 -17.97 22.17 -9.60
C ILE A 610 -19.27 22.19 -8.80
N MET A 611 -19.34 22.97 -7.71
CA MET A 611 -20.51 23.04 -6.83
C MET A 611 -21.73 23.73 -7.47
N GLU A 612 -21.51 24.66 -8.41
CA GLU A 612 -22.58 25.30 -9.20
C GLU A 612 -23.17 24.39 -10.29
N SER A 613 -22.48 23.29 -10.63
CA SER A 613 -22.95 22.36 -11.65
C SER A 613 -24.17 21.56 -11.20
N SER A 614 -25.17 21.42 -12.08
CA SER A 614 -26.34 20.57 -11.85
C SER A 614 -26.03 19.06 -11.81
N GLN A 615 -24.77 18.67 -12.08
CA GLN A 615 -24.32 17.28 -12.03
C GLN A 615 -23.61 16.92 -10.72
N THR A 616 -23.41 17.92 -9.86
CA THR A 616 -22.77 17.74 -8.56
C THR A 616 -23.84 17.65 -7.48
N GLU A 617 -23.70 16.66 -6.61
CA GLU A 617 -24.55 16.50 -5.43
C GLU A 617 -23.72 16.61 -4.16
N PHE A 618 -24.18 17.42 -3.21
CA PHE A 618 -23.54 17.58 -1.91
C PHE A 618 -24.28 16.74 -0.87
N PHE A 619 -23.55 15.87 -0.18
CA PHE A 619 -24.03 15.08 0.94
C PHE A 619 -23.47 15.68 2.23
N GLU A 620 -24.33 16.10 3.15
CA GLU A 620 -23.89 16.74 4.42
C GLU A 620 -23.14 15.79 5.36
N ALA A 621 -23.27 14.47 5.18
CA ALA A 621 -22.64 13.45 6.01
C ALA A 621 -22.34 12.17 5.21
N MET A 622 -21.48 11.31 5.76
CA MET A 622 -21.15 9.99 5.19
C MET A 622 -22.30 8.96 5.32
N ASP A 623 -23.36 9.13 4.53
CA ASP A 623 -24.46 8.16 4.43
C ASP A 623 -24.28 7.26 3.20
N GLY A 624 -23.63 6.11 3.41
CA GLY A 624 -23.35 5.17 2.32
C GLY A 624 -24.62 4.58 1.65
N ASP A 625 -25.77 4.53 2.32
CA ASP A 625 -27.01 4.06 1.70
C ASP A 625 -27.59 5.13 0.74
N GLN A 626 -27.51 6.41 1.09
CA GLN A 626 -27.87 7.51 0.20
C GLN A 626 -26.91 7.59 -1.00
N ILE A 627 -25.61 7.46 -0.77
CA ILE A 627 -24.60 7.45 -1.83
C ILE A 627 -24.84 6.26 -2.78
N CYS A 628 -25.16 5.07 -2.28
CA CYS A 628 -25.52 3.93 -3.12
C CYS A 628 -26.75 4.21 -4.00
N LYS A 629 -27.80 4.82 -3.44
CA LYS A 629 -29.01 5.20 -4.21
C LYS A 629 -28.70 6.23 -5.29
N TRP A 630 -27.81 7.17 -5.01
CA TRP A 630 -27.32 8.12 -6.00
C TRP A 630 -26.54 7.42 -7.12
N LEU A 631 -25.65 6.49 -6.77
CA LEU A 631 -24.88 5.69 -7.74
C LEU A 631 -25.77 4.81 -8.62
N ASP A 632 -26.88 4.27 -8.11
CA ASP A 632 -27.85 3.52 -8.91
C ASP A 632 -28.43 4.36 -10.05
N GLN A 633 -28.57 5.67 -9.85
CA GLN A 633 -29.04 6.62 -10.87
C GLN A 633 -27.88 7.15 -11.74
N ALA A 634 -26.73 7.44 -11.13
CA ALA A 634 -25.59 8.05 -11.81
C ALA A 634 -24.83 7.07 -12.72
N CYS A 635 -24.76 5.79 -12.32
CA CYS A 635 -24.07 4.73 -13.04
C CYS A 635 -24.82 3.39 -12.92
N PRO A 636 -25.86 3.17 -13.75
CA PRO A 636 -26.64 1.93 -13.73
C PRO A 636 -25.79 0.69 -14.03
N ARG A 637 -26.07 -0.42 -13.36
CA ARG A 637 -25.30 -1.68 -13.47
C ARG A 637 -25.62 -2.44 -14.75
N THR A 638 -24.68 -3.25 -15.22
CA THR A 638 -24.89 -4.16 -16.38
C THR A 638 -25.39 -5.55 -15.97
N LEU A 639 -25.61 -5.78 -14.67
CA LEU A 639 -26.08 -7.02 -14.08
C LEU A 639 -27.03 -6.72 -12.91
N LYS A 640 -28.10 -7.52 -12.78
CA LYS A 640 -29.06 -7.43 -11.69
C LYS A 640 -29.42 -8.81 -11.16
N ILE A 641 -29.27 -9.00 -9.85
CA ILE A 641 -29.80 -10.19 -9.15
C ILE A 641 -31.29 -9.95 -8.91
N VAL A 642 -32.15 -10.76 -9.51
CA VAL A 642 -33.62 -10.65 -9.49
C VAL A 642 -34.21 -11.49 -8.37
N ALA A 643 -33.60 -12.63 -8.05
CA ALA A 643 -33.97 -13.49 -6.93
C ALA A 643 -32.74 -14.16 -6.31
N GLY A 644 -32.83 -14.45 -5.01
CA GLY A 644 -31.72 -14.93 -4.18
C GLY A 644 -31.01 -13.79 -3.43
N PRO A 645 -29.98 -14.11 -2.59
CA PRO A 645 -29.24 -13.08 -1.87
C PRO A 645 -28.46 -12.19 -2.85
N ALA A 646 -28.62 -10.87 -2.72
CA ALA A 646 -28.06 -9.88 -3.65
C ALA A 646 -26.96 -8.98 -3.03
N GLU A 647 -26.71 -9.16 -1.73
CA GLU A 647 -25.78 -8.37 -0.94
C GLU A 647 -24.82 -9.29 -0.18
N CYS A 648 -23.70 -8.73 0.25
CA CYS A 648 -22.73 -9.40 1.09
C CYS A 648 -22.51 -8.56 2.35
N ARG A 649 -22.79 -9.08 3.54
CA ARG A 649 -22.57 -8.37 4.80
C ARG A 649 -21.15 -8.58 5.28
N LYS A 650 -20.56 -7.54 5.85
CA LYS A 650 -19.29 -7.62 6.59
C LYS A 650 -19.57 -7.47 8.08
N ASN A 651 -18.90 -8.26 8.91
CA ASN A 651 -19.08 -8.18 10.36
C ASN A 651 -18.29 -7.01 10.99
N ILE A 652 -17.22 -6.55 10.34
CA ILE A 652 -16.41 -5.41 10.73
C ILE A 652 -16.56 -4.32 9.65
N ARG A 653 -16.83 -3.07 10.08
CA ARG A 653 -17.08 -1.94 9.20
C ARG A 653 -15.93 -0.96 9.08
N HIS A 654 -15.09 -0.90 10.09
CA HIS A 654 -13.87 -0.12 10.10
C HIS A 654 -12.97 -0.71 11.18
N TYR A 655 -11.68 -0.49 11.03
CA TYR A 655 -10.71 -0.80 12.05
C TYR A 655 -10.72 0.25 13.16
N PRO A 656 -10.18 -0.07 14.35
CA PRO A 656 -10.10 0.88 15.44
C PRO A 656 -9.14 2.04 15.13
N ASP A 657 -9.27 3.14 15.87
CA ASP A 657 -8.50 4.38 15.67
C ASP A 657 -7.07 4.28 16.26
N TRP A 658 -6.39 3.15 16.07
CA TRP A 658 -4.98 2.93 16.40
C TRP A 658 -4.27 2.12 15.32
N ILE A 659 -2.96 2.28 15.24
CA ILE A 659 -2.12 1.57 14.27
C ILE A 659 -1.78 0.17 14.79
N SER A 660 -1.73 -0.86 13.94
CA SER A 660 -1.28 -2.21 14.31
C SER A 660 -0.13 -2.64 13.40
N ASP A 661 0.84 -3.36 13.96
CA ASP A 661 2.01 -3.90 13.26
C ASP A 661 2.58 -5.14 13.99
N PRO A 662 2.54 -6.34 13.40
CA PRO A 662 1.84 -6.65 12.16
C PRO A 662 0.32 -6.55 12.36
N TYR A 663 -0.42 -6.28 11.30
CA TYR A 663 -1.87 -6.45 11.32
C TYR A 663 -2.18 -7.92 11.02
N ILE A 664 -2.97 -8.58 11.89
CA ILE A 664 -3.38 -9.97 11.68
C ILE A 664 -4.90 -10.00 11.55
N HIS A 665 -5.40 -10.46 10.40
CA HIS A 665 -6.83 -10.61 10.14
C HIS A 665 -7.37 -11.81 10.91
N THR A 666 -7.76 -11.55 12.16
CA THR A 666 -8.48 -12.48 13.01
C THR A 666 -9.86 -11.94 13.31
N GLY A 667 -10.87 -12.60 12.75
CA GLY A 667 -12.27 -12.36 13.09
C GLY A 667 -13.07 -11.63 12.01
N GLU A 668 -12.46 -10.97 11.03
CA GLU A 668 -13.17 -10.47 9.85
C GLU A 668 -13.85 -11.63 9.10
N ASP A 669 -15.11 -11.44 8.73
CA ASP A 669 -15.86 -12.42 7.97
C ASP A 669 -16.93 -11.77 7.09
N MET A 670 -17.31 -12.50 6.05
CA MET A 670 -18.30 -12.09 5.05
C MET A 670 -19.46 -13.11 5.00
N ASP A 671 -20.69 -12.62 4.84
CA ASP A 671 -21.91 -13.44 4.72
C ASP A 671 -22.81 -12.93 3.58
N GLY A 672 -23.09 -13.77 2.59
CA GLY A 672 -23.93 -13.43 1.43
C GLY A 672 -23.22 -13.69 0.11
N ILE A 673 -23.61 -12.94 -0.94
CA ILE A 673 -23.07 -13.08 -2.29
C ILE A 673 -22.34 -11.80 -2.70
N SER A 674 -21.08 -11.94 -3.10
CA SER A 674 -20.33 -10.87 -3.75
C SER A 674 -20.09 -11.18 -5.22
N TRP A 675 -19.96 -10.14 -6.06
CA TRP A 675 -19.42 -10.30 -7.40
C TRP A 675 -18.64 -9.07 -7.87
N CYS A 676 -17.69 -9.31 -8.77
CA CYS A 676 -16.95 -8.28 -9.50
C CYS A 676 -16.96 -8.59 -11.00
N LEU A 677 -16.69 -7.59 -11.84
CA LEU A 677 -16.65 -7.72 -13.29
C LEU A 677 -15.22 -7.56 -13.79
N PHE A 678 -14.75 -8.54 -14.57
CA PHE A 678 -13.57 -8.43 -15.40
C PHE A 678 -14.00 -8.24 -16.86
N GLU A 679 -13.53 -7.18 -17.51
CA GLU A 679 -13.87 -6.84 -18.89
C GLU A 679 -12.62 -6.88 -19.79
N GLY A 680 -12.73 -7.63 -20.88
CA GLY A 680 -11.77 -7.70 -21.98
C GLY A 680 -12.53 -7.85 -23.29
N ASN A 681 -12.17 -8.85 -24.12
CA ASN A 681 -12.99 -9.22 -25.29
C ASN A 681 -14.38 -9.78 -24.91
N GLU A 682 -14.46 -10.36 -23.72
CA GLU A 682 -15.67 -10.89 -23.09
C GLU A 682 -15.85 -10.23 -21.72
N ARG A 683 -17.07 -10.27 -21.19
CA ARG A 683 -17.36 -9.89 -19.80
C ARG A 683 -17.36 -11.15 -18.95
N LYS A 684 -16.64 -11.12 -17.84
CA LYS A 684 -16.49 -12.24 -16.90
C LYS A 684 -16.89 -11.75 -15.52
N TYR A 685 -18.09 -12.11 -15.09
CA TYR A 685 -18.60 -11.80 -13.76
C TYR A 685 -18.15 -12.90 -12.80
N TYR A 686 -17.33 -12.57 -11.82
CA TYR A 686 -16.82 -13.52 -10.82
C TYR A 686 -17.69 -13.45 -9.57
N PHE A 687 -18.49 -14.50 -9.33
CA PHE A 687 -19.41 -14.62 -8.20
C PHE A 687 -18.80 -15.47 -7.09
N ILE A 688 -18.94 -15.04 -5.85
CA ILE A 688 -18.53 -15.81 -4.67
C ILE A 688 -19.69 -15.89 -3.69
N ASN A 689 -19.93 -17.10 -3.17
CA ASN A 689 -20.91 -17.37 -2.14
C ASN A 689 -20.20 -17.63 -0.80
N TYR A 690 -20.35 -16.67 0.12
CA TYR A 690 -19.81 -16.75 1.48
C TYR A 690 -20.79 -17.33 2.50
N THR A 691 -22.02 -17.65 2.07
CA THR A 691 -22.97 -18.34 2.96
C THR A 691 -22.54 -19.78 3.24
N LYS A 692 -23.19 -20.42 4.21
CA LYS A 692 -22.87 -21.81 4.61
C LYS A 692 -23.58 -22.88 3.79
N GLU A 693 -24.29 -22.49 2.74
CA GLU A 693 -25.12 -23.37 1.92
C GLU A 693 -24.96 -23.00 0.44
N ILE A 694 -25.28 -23.95 -0.44
CA ILE A 694 -25.39 -23.67 -1.88
C ILE A 694 -26.52 -22.65 -2.09
N GLN A 695 -26.25 -21.61 -2.89
CA GLN A 695 -27.23 -20.55 -3.18
C GLN A 695 -27.72 -20.63 -4.62
N ASN A 696 -29.03 -20.45 -4.81
CA ASN A 696 -29.64 -20.35 -6.14
C ASN A 696 -29.99 -18.90 -6.42
N LEU A 697 -29.51 -18.38 -7.55
CA LEU A 697 -29.75 -17.02 -8.00
C LEU A 697 -30.51 -17.00 -9.33
N VAL A 698 -31.31 -15.95 -9.51
CA VAL A 698 -31.84 -15.55 -10.81
C VAL A 698 -31.21 -14.21 -11.17
N VAL A 699 -30.52 -14.15 -12.30
CA VAL A 699 -29.73 -12.98 -12.71
C VAL A 699 -30.15 -12.51 -14.09
N ASP A 700 -30.38 -11.20 -14.23
CA ASP A 700 -30.49 -10.52 -15.52
C ASP A 700 -29.11 -9.98 -15.88
N VAL A 701 -28.57 -10.41 -17.03
CA VAL A 701 -27.23 -10.01 -17.48
C VAL A 701 -27.25 -9.57 -18.94
N LYS A 702 -26.51 -8.50 -19.24
CA LYS A 702 -26.28 -8.05 -20.61
C LYS A 702 -25.38 -9.04 -21.36
N ALA A 703 -25.85 -9.52 -22.51
CA ALA A 703 -25.15 -10.51 -23.32
C ALA A 703 -25.72 -10.57 -24.74
N GLY A 704 -24.84 -10.57 -25.74
CA GLY A 704 -25.20 -10.73 -27.14
C GLY A 704 -25.32 -12.19 -27.60
N LYS A 705 -24.76 -13.13 -26.83
CA LYS A 705 -24.80 -14.58 -27.08
C LYS A 705 -25.13 -15.32 -25.81
N HIS A 706 -25.55 -16.58 -25.95
CA HIS A 706 -25.87 -17.46 -24.84
C HIS A 706 -24.71 -17.51 -23.83
N PRO A 707 -24.93 -17.13 -22.56
CA PRO A 707 -23.88 -17.12 -21.53
C PRO A 707 -23.39 -18.53 -21.18
N GLU A 708 -22.21 -18.58 -20.56
CA GLU A 708 -21.61 -19.81 -20.03
C GLU A 708 -21.19 -19.63 -18.56
N ILE A 709 -21.23 -20.73 -17.80
CA ILE A 709 -20.74 -20.81 -16.43
C ILE A 709 -19.44 -21.62 -16.44
N TRP A 710 -18.38 -21.03 -15.89
CA TRP A 710 -17.05 -21.61 -15.82
C TRP A 710 -16.66 -21.76 -14.35
N ASP A 711 -16.46 -22.99 -13.91
CA ASP A 711 -16.10 -23.32 -12.54
C ASP A 711 -14.57 -23.53 -12.44
N PRO A 712 -13.82 -22.60 -11.85
CA PRO A 712 -12.37 -22.69 -11.78
C PRO A 712 -11.89 -23.81 -10.84
N PHE A 713 -12.68 -24.23 -9.86
CA PHE A 713 -12.30 -25.31 -8.96
C PHE A 713 -12.37 -26.66 -9.70
N THR A 714 -13.51 -26.96 -10.34
CA THR A 714 -13.72 -28.24 -11.02
C THR A 714 -13.18 -28.29 -12.45
N GLY A 715 -13.01 -27.14 -13.11
CA GLY A 715 -12.62 -27.03 -14.52
C GLY A 715 -13.78 -27.26 -15.50
N ARG A 716 -15.03 -27.29 -15.01
CA ARG A 716 -16.22 -27.46 -15.85
C ARG A 716 -16.59 -26.16 -16.55
N ILE A 717 -17.10 -26.30 -17.78
CA ILE A 717 -17.68 -25.23 -18.58
C ILE A 717 -19.03 -25.72 -19.05
N GLU A 718 -20.08 -24.99 -18.70
CA GLU A 718 -21.46 -25.36 -18.99
C GLU A 718 -22.22 -24.16 -19.58
N PRO A 719 -23.13 -24.36 -20.55
CA PRO A 719 -24.04 -23.29 -20.96
C PRO A 719 -24.94 -22.89 -19.78
N ALA A 720 -25.16 -21.59 -19.59
CA ALA A 720 -26.00 -21.10 -18.49
C ALA A 720 -27.47 -21.55 -18.64
N ASP A 721 -28.17 -21.81 -17.54
CA ASP A 721 -29.60 -22.17 -17.59
C ASP A 721 -30.45 -20.92 -17.89
N VAL A 722 -30.72 -20.67 -19.17
CA VAL A 722 -31.49 -19.51 -19.64
C VAL A 722 -32.98 -19.75 -19.43
N VAL A 723 -33.59 -18.94 -18.57
CA VAL A 723 -35.04 -18.92 -18.31
C VAL A 723 -35.78 -18.21 -19.44
N SER A 724 -35.25 -17.06 -19.87
CA SER A 724 -35.81 -16.27 -20.96
C SER A 724 -34.77 -15.31 -21.54
N GLU A 725 -34.97 -14.88 -22.78
CA GLU A 725 -34.36 -13.65 -23.26
C GLU A 725 -34.93 -12.47 -22.45
N ALA A 726 -34.07 -11.55 -22.05
CA ALA A 726 -34.44 -10.37 -21.31
C ALA A 726 -34.17 -9.14 -22.19
N GLU A 727 -35.23 -8.43 -22.60
CA GLU A 727 -35.08 -7.03 -23.01
C GLU A 727 -34.94 -6.21 -21.73
N SER A 728 -33.69 -5.87 -21.42
CA SER A 728 -33.34 -5.06 -20.26
C SER A 728 -33.22 -3.59 -20.65
N GLU A 729 -33.15 -2.70 -19.66
CA GLU A 729 -32.83 -1.27 -19.84
C GLU A 729 -31.46 -1.03 -20.52
N TRP A 730 -30.61 -2.06 -20.62
CA TRP A 730 -29.31 -2.05 -21.30
C TRP A 730 -29.31 -2.73 -22.69
N GLY A 731 -30.48 -3.11 -23.21
CA GLY A 731 -30.65 -3.82 -24.48
C GLY A 731 -30.84 -5.33 -24.31
N HIS A 732 -30.37 -6.10 -25.30
CA HIS A 732 -30.49 -7.57 -25.32
C HIS A 732 -29.65 -8.21 -24.20
N GLY A 733 -30.26 -9.14 -23.47
CA GLY A 733 -29.62 -9.92 -22.42
C GLY A 733 -30.37 -11.22 -22.16
N PHE A 734 -29.96 -11.92 -21.10
CA PHE A 734 -30.61 -13.16 -20.68
C PHE A 734 -30.95 -13.08 -19.20
N ARG A 735 -32.09 -13.70 -18.86
CA ARG A 735 -32.39 -14.09 -17.49
C ARG A 735 -31.94 -15.52 -17.29
N ILE A 736 -31.04 -15.75 -16.36
CA ILE A 736 -30.44 -17.06 -16.11
C ILE A 736 -30.67 -17.51 -14.67
N ASN A 737 -30.83 -18.82 -14.48
CA ASN A 737 -30.65 -19.46 -13.18
C ASN A 737 -29.18 -19.82 -12.99
N MET A 738 -28.68 -19.66 -11.78
CA MET A 738 -27.31 -20.02 -11.43
C MET A 738 -27.28 -20.61 -10.03
N GLU A 739 -26.56 -21.73 -9.89
CA GLU A 739 -26.23 -22.33 -8.60
C GLU A 739 -24.81 -21.92 -8.22
N LEU A 740 -24.62 -21.36 -7.02
CA LEU A 740 -23.33 -20.93 -6.51
C LEU A 740 -22.82 -21.92 -5.44
N PRO A 741 -21.64 -22.52 -5.64
CA PRO A 741 -21.07 -23.46 -4.68
C PRO A 741 -20.70 -22.76 -3.38
N GLN A 742 -20.60 -23.51 -2.29
CA GLN A 742 -20.16 -22.98 -1.00
C GLN A 742 -18.64 -22.79 -0.99
N GLY A 743 -18.18 -21.61 -0.57
CA GLY A 743 -16.79 -21.41 -0.16
C GLY A 743 -15.79 -21.17 -1.30
N TYR A 744 -16.20 -21.10 -2.56
CA TYR A 744 -15.33 -20.63 -3.65
C TYR A 744 -16.12 -19.95 -4.76
N GLY A 745 -15.43 -19.23 -5.65
CA GLY A 745 -16.06 -18.47 -6.72
C GLY A 745 -16.16 -19.17 -8.08
N ILE A 746 -17.16 -18.77 -8.88
CA ILE A 746 -17.36 -19.20 -10.27
C ILE A 746 -17.52 -18.01 -11.22
N PHE A 747 -17.28 -18.20 -12.51
CA PHE A 747 -17.44 -17.18 -13.53
C PHE A 747 -18.71 -17.36 -14.35
N LEU A 748 -19.46 -16.26 -14.52
CA LEU A 748 -20.45 -16.10 -15.57
C LEU A 748 -19.81 -15.32 -16.73
N VAL A 749 -19.65 -15.97 -17.88
CA VAL A 749 -19.01 -15.41 -19.07
C VAL A 749 -20.06 -15.00 -20.08
N THR A 750 -20.02 -13.73 -20.51
CA THR A 750 -20.91 -13.18 -21.53
C THR A 750 -20.14 -12.48 -22.64
N SER A 751 -20.72 -12.46 -23.84
CA SER A 751 -20.16 -11.66 -24.94
C SER A 751 -20.37 -10.17 -24.68
N GLY A 752 -19.36 -9.35 -25.01
CA GLY A 752 -19.37 -7.88 -24.87
C GLY A 752 -20.55 -7.17 -25.53
#